data_AF-A0A0Q4TWJ2-F1
#
_entry.id   AF-A0A0Q4TWJ2-F1
#
_cell.length_a   1.000
_cell.length_b   1.000
_cell.length_c   1.000
_cell.angle_alpha   90.00
_cell.angle_beta   90.00
_cell.angle_gamma   90.00
#
_symmetry.space_group_name_H-M   'P 1'
#
loop_
_entity.id
_entity.type
_entity.pdbx_description
1 polymer ?
#
loop_
_entity_poly.entity_id
_entity_poly.type
_entity_poly.pdbx_seq_one_letter_code
_entity_poly.pdbx_strand_id
1 'polypeptide(L)'
;MSATNWSRKPEENGVADPLIAANDGASSREFARSIRATMAGVRKLADDHGGALKSSGTGNTYDVRTFSGLTEARAGIVLSFVPHRANDGPSSLVVDGLGAMPLLDRDGANLSAGALKPGRLVRVVFDAEGEAWRAADLALVGNSDLAEAPPGTFKGNDGSGVADIPTASARVLLNVDRLPNKTEEEMVADGAIAAALAEKATNAEVSTISEELATKATSDDISTLIAPIAARTDSAESSIDALNDQLAAVPASQGGGFIGAKSLADLVTLTSTVVGALAEVPETDTGTHTDPVTGALNTPNSGIFAWSATPPGWGRLRPNEIAALKAEVFRVEQLAEGIATLDTVYAKTFSDESLRVLIGFRKDGAVDIADGYLTLDPVWRYVKTYSDETTVMYGMRRDGTFYPGGSSAVADLPTWITKSAEVTVNKAGRRADLTLGMPLTMTNFGASATSDLATYSQDNGSSVQAVTEDLTCLTSLLLGTTALFHDLVYGQSLGNGTNSGPITHGEIIAPGRAVMFNSGYKPHGVSAAVAIPYANIMSLVDARENGDQQSPAAGISFGMVQPGRLGSTEASAVSVHARGGQKYAVLKKNGSEGGTEYNNFIRSLRRMKVIAQINGILYLSPAVHWIQGEADIDQTLVIYSANMIEFQHDVSADVGQPVVVIMDQTSSCTAYNRTTSEVPLAQLAVALANPLTHACVGPKYFLTYSDGIHLVADSYNRLGCYHARTRDRMRKGLDARPMHVISVTRISATIFRLKFYVPAGELTIDTTTVSDPGNYGVSWNQTGGTARTITSAAKVSATEVDVTLSGDPGSFAPTSHIGIALYGVAGNDAGRTTGARSCFRDQSTDLDIDGNPMPNWACHQKLLVTA
;
A
#
# COMPACT_ATOMS: atom_id res chain seq x y z
N MET A 1 -35.60 -2.75 -20.68
CA MET A 1 -35.55 -3.99 -19.91
C MET A 1 -34.11 -4.33 -19.64
N SER A 2 -33.86 -4.90 -18.48
CA SER A 2 -32.54 -5.03 -17.85
C SER A 2 -32.52 -6.31 -17.01
N ALA A 3 -31.35 -6.67 -16.48
CA ALA A 3 -31.19 -7.88 -15.67
C ALA A 3 -32.10 -7.93 -14.43
N THR A 4 -32.63 -6.78 -13.97
CA THR A 4 -33.60 -6.71 -12.88
C THR A 4 -35.01 -7.17 -13.28
N ASN A 5 -35.29 -7.40 -14.56
CA ASN A 5 -36.59 -7.91 -15.02
C ASN A 5 -36.56 -9.40 -15.38
N TRP A 6 -35.40 -10.05 -15.29
CA TRP A 6 -35.26 -11.47 -15.61
C TRP A 6 -35.84 -12.36 -14.50
N SER A 7 -36.51 -13.42 -14.90
CA SER A 7 -37.10 -14.40 -14.00
C SER A 7 -36.05 -15.40 -13.50
N ARG A 8 -36.27 -15.92 -12.29
CA ARG A 8 -35.54 -17.06 -11.74
C ARG A 8 -35.97 -18.40 -12.37
N LYS A 9 -37.08 -18.42 -13.11
CA LYS A 9 -37.53 -19.59 -13.86
C LYS A 9 -37.10 -19.47 -15.33
N PRO A 10 -36.36 -20.44 -15.88
CA PRO A 10 -35.89 -20.40 -17.26
C PRO A 10 -36.99 -20.15 -18.29
N GLU A 11 -38.15 -20.80 -18.13
CA GLU A 11 -39.28 -20.72 -19.06
C GLU A 11 -39.93 -19.33 -19.17
N GLU A 12 -39.81 -18.49 -18.13
CA GLU A 12 -40.38 -17.14 -18.11
C GLU A 12 -39.46 -16.10 -18.78
N ASN A 13 -38.18 -16.43 -19.02
CA ASN A 13 -37.20 -15.51 -19.60
C ASN A 13 -37.31 -15.30 -21.11
N GLY A 14 -38.08 -16.13 -21.81
CA GLY A 14 -38.34 -15.95 -23.25
C GLY A 14 -39.07 -14.64 -23.58
N VAL A 15 -39.82 -14.09 -22.61
CA VAL A 15 -40.61 -12.85 -22.77
C VAL A 15 -40.21 -11.74 -21.79
N ALA A 16 -39.32 -12.02 -20.84
CA ALA A 16 -38.90 -11.08 -19.79
C ALA A 16 -38.07 -9.90 -20.32
N ASP A 17 -37.36 -10.08 -21.44
CA ASP A 17 -36.69 -8.99 -22.16
C ASP A 17 -36.84 -9.16 -23.67
N PRO A 18 -37.67 -8.36 -24.35
CA PRO A 18 -37.92 -8.47 -25.79
C PRO A 18 -36.71 -8.06 -26.63
N LEU A 19 -35.65 -7.51 -26.04
CA LEU A 19 -34.37 -7.27 -26.72
C LEU A 19 -33.46 -8.51 -26.74
N ILE A 20 -33.77 -9.52 -25.92
CA ILE A 20 -33.04 -10.78 -25.83
C ILE A 20 -33.95 -11.89 -26.38
N ALA A 21 -33.64 -12.39 -27.57
CA ALA A 21 -34.40 -13.47 -28.19
C ALA A 21 -34.01 -14.84 -27.58
N ALA A 22 -34.40 -15.07 -26.33
CA ALA A 22 -34.15 -16.32 -25.58
C ALA A 22 -35.30 -17.34 -25.70
N ASN A 23 -36.22 -17.16 -26.66
CA ASN A 23 -37.30 -18.10 -26.92
C ASN A 23 -36.79 -19.36 -27.61
N ASP A 24 -37.39 -20.51 -27.29
CA ASP A 24 -37.11 -21.77 -27.97
C ASP A 24 -37.38 -21.65 -29.48
N GLY A 25 -36.37 -21.99 -30.30
CA GLY A 25 -36.44 -21.85 -31.76
C GLY A 25 -36.05 -20.47 -32.32
N ALA A 26 -35.50 -19.56 -31.51
CA ALA A 26 -34.97 -18.29 -32.00
C ALA A 26 -33.90 -18.49 -33.09
N SER A 27 -33.96 -17.67 -34.15
CA SER A 27 -33.03 -17.82 -35.28
C SER A 27 -31.60 -17.44 -34.87
N SER A 28 -30.60 -18.08 -35.48
CA SER A 28 -29.18 -17.79 -35.26
C SER A 28 -28.79 -16.33 -35.58
N ARG A 29 -29.58 -15.60 -36.37
CA ARG A 29 -29.35 -14.17 -36.67
C ARG A 29 -29.62 -13.26 -35.48
N GLU A 30 -30.49 -13.67 -34.56
CA GLU A 30 -30.82 -12.89 -33.35
C GLU A 30 -29.76 -13.06 -32.25
N PHE A 31 -28.91 -14.09 -32.32
CA PHE A 31 -27.93 -14.42 -31.28
C PHE A 31 -26.97 -13.26 -30.97
N ALA A 32 -26.39 -12.63 -31.99
CA ALA A 32 -25.49 -11.49 -31.81
C ALA A 32 -26.21 -10.24 -31.27
N ARG A 33 -27.52 -10.10 -31.52
CA ARG A 33 -28.33 -9.02 -30.95
C ARG A 33 -28.61 -9.30 -29.47
N SER A 34 -28.97 -10.52 -29.12
CA SER A 34 -29.18 -10.98 -27.74
C SER A 34 -27.93 -10.79 -26.88
N ILE A 35 -26.74 -11.18 -27.37
CA ILE A 35 -25.48 -10.97 -26.62
C ILE A 35 -25.23 -9.48 -26.35
N ARG A 36 -25.38 -8.62 -27.35
CA ARG A 36 -25.17 -7.17 -27.18
C ARG A 36 -26.20 -6.55 -26.22
N ALA A 37 -27.45 -7.02 -26.27
CA ALA A 37 -28.49 -6.61 -25.33
C ALA A 37 -28.15 -7.06 -23.89
N THR A 38 -27.67 -8.29 -23.71
CA THR A 38 -27.17 -8.80 -22.42
C THR A 38 -26.01 -7.96 -21.89
N MET A 39 -25.00 -7.68 -22.71
CA MET A 39 -23.85 -6.84 -22.30
C MET A 39 -24.30 -5.44 -21.88
N ALA A 40 -25.23 -4.82 -22.62
CA ALA A 40 -25.80 -3.52 -22.27
C ALA A 40 -26.61 -3.57 -20.97
N GLY A 41 -27.39 -4.63 -20.74
CA GLY A 41 -28.15 -4.84 -19.51
C GLY A 41 -27.26 -5.01 -18.28
N VAL A 42 -26.19 -5.81 -18.41
CA VAL A 42 -25.19 -6.02 -17.33
C VAL A 42 -24.44 -4.72 -17.03
N ARG A 43 -24.09 -3.94 -18.06
CA ARG A 43 -23.43 -2.64 -17.87
C ARG A 43 -24.30 -1.66 -17.07
N LYS A 44 -25.59 -1.57 -17.41
CA LYS A 44 -26.55 -0.72 -16.69
C LYS A 44 -26.66 -1.12 -15.21
N LEU A 45 -26.72 -2.43 -14.93
CA LEU A 45 -26.74 -2.93 -13.55
C LEU A 45 -25.44 -2.59 -12.79
N ALA A 46 -24.30 -2.71 -13.45
CA ALA A 46 -23.01 -2.33 -12.86
C ALA A 46 -22.95 -0.83 -12.52
N ASP A 47 -23.48 0.04 -13.39
CA ASP A 47 -23.53 1.48 -13.14
C ASP A 47 -24.54 1.83 -12.01
N ASP A 48 -25.68 1.14 -11.94
CA ASP A 48 -26.69 1.31 -10.87
C ASP A 48 -26.15 0.92 -9.49
N HIS A 49 -25.30 -0.12 -9.40
CA HIS A 49 -24.65 -0.53 -8.16
C HIS A 49 -23.36 0.25 -7.86
N GLY A 50 -22.66 0.70 -8.91
CA GLY A 50 -21.34 1.31 -8.86
C GLY A 50 -21.31 2.79 -8.47
N GLY A 51 -22.46 3.40 -8.22
CA GLY A 51 -22.55 4.78 -7.73
C GLY A 51 -22.60 5.85 -8.81
N ALA A 52 -22.92 5.48 -10.06
CA ALA A 52 -23.09 6.44 -11.15
C ALA A 52 -24.38 7.27 -11.03
N LEU A 53 -25.32 6.84 -10.18
CA LEU A 53 -26.62 7.49 -9.98
C LEU A 53 -26.48 8.77 -9.15
N LYS A 54 -27.17 9.83 -9.55
CA LYS A 54 -27.30 11.08 -8.79
C LYS A 54 -28.77 11.37 -8.55
N SER A 55 -29.12 11.75 -7.32
CA SER A 55 -30.51 12.07 -7.02
C SER A 55 -30.89 13.49 -7.46
N SER A 56 -32.19 13.74 -7.50
CA SER A 56 -32.83 15.05 -7.70
C SER A 56 -34.04 15.17 -6.75
N GLY A 57 -34.92 16.17 -6.93
CA GLY A 57 -36.15 16.34 -6.12
C GLY A 57 -36.13 17.56 -5.19
N THR A 58 -37.11 17.69 -4.29
CA THR A 58 -37.28 18.82 -3.34
C THR A 58 -37.52 18.34 -1.89
N GLY A 59 -37.14 19.14 -0.89
CA GLY A 59 -37.25 18.78 0.54
C GLY A 59 -36.44 17.54 0.95
N ASN A 60 -37.00 16.66 1.78
CA ASN A 60 -36.34 15.40 2.15
C ASN A 60 -36.71 14.22 1.23
N THR A 61 -37.22 14.51 0.02
CA THR A 61 -37.52 13.49 -0.99
C THR A 61 -36.47 13.51 -2.09
N TYR A 62 -35.83 12.35 -2.30
CA TYR A 62 -34.76 12.12 -3.26
C TYR A 62 -35.29 11.27 -4.42
N ASP A 63 -35.22 11.77 -5.64
CA ASP A 63 -35.62 11.06 -6.86
C ASP A 63 -34.38 10.54 -7.60
N VAL A 64 -34.31 9.24 -7.83
CA VAL A 64 -33.21 8.56 -8.53
C VAL A 64 -33.77 7.85 -9.76
N ARG A 65 -33.11 8.08 -10.91
CA ARG A 65 -33.37 7.39 -12.16
C ARG A 65 -32.29 6.36 -12.42
N THR A 66 -32.64 5.08 -12.43
CA THR A 66 -31.68 4.00 -12.71
C THR A 66 -31.46 3.88 -14.22
N PHE A 67 -30.30 3.35 -14.61
CA PHE A 67 -30.02 3.01 -16.00
C PHE A 67 -30.73 1.72 -16.41
N SER A 68 -30.98 0.81 -15.46
CA SER A 68 -31.71 -0.44 -15.67
C SER A 68 -33.22 -0.24 -15.86
N GLY A 69 -33.80 0.84 -15.35
CA GLY A 69 -35.20 1.22 -15.52
C GLY A 69 -36.14 0.28 -14.77
N LEU A 70 -36.17 0.42 -13.45
CA LEU A 70 -36.92 -0.44 -12.54
C LEU A 70 -38.44 -0.23 -12.68
N THR A 71 -39.19 -1.32 -12.80
CA THR A 71 -40.66 -1.29 -12.95
C THR A 71 -41.43 -1.76 -11.72
N GLU A 72 -40.74 -2.34 -10.74
CA GLU A 72 -41.28 -2.80 -9.47
C GLU A 72 -40.20 -2.79 -8.38
N ALA A 73 -40.57 -2.53 -7.13
CA ALA A 73 -39.68 -2.68 -5.99
C ALA A 73 -39.91 -4.05 -5.32
N ARG A 74 -38.85 -4.86 -5.18
CA ARG A 74 -38.90 -6.21 -4.57
C ARG A 74 -37.64 -6.51 -3.78
N ALA A 75 -37.74 -7.50 -2.87
CA ALA A 75 -36.61 -7.92 -2.05
C ALA A 75 -35.38 -8.30 -2.91
N GLY A 76 -34.20 -7.86 -2.45
CA GLY A 76 -32.91 -8.13 -3.11
C GLY A 76 -32.46 -7.07 -4.12
N ILE A 77 -33.24 -6.00 -4.34
CA ILE A 77 -32.78 -4.84 -5.11
C ILE A 77 -31.80 -4.02 -4.28
N VAL A 78 -30.66 -3.71 -4.88
CA VAL A 78 -29.61 -2.84 -4.34
C VAL A 78 -29.31 -1.75 -5.35
N LEU A 79 -29.10 -0.52 -4.89
CA LEU A 79 -28.62 0.57 -5.74
C LEU A 79 -27.72 1.50 -4.93
N SER A 80 -26.83 2.19 -5.61
CA SER A 80 -25.97 3.20 -4.99
C SER A 80 -26.15 4.54 -5.70
N PHE A 81 -26.42 5.60 -4.95
CA PHE A 81 -26.59 6.94 -5.50
C PHE A 81 -25.85 8.00 -4.68
N VAL A 82 -25.56 9.13 -5.31
CA VAL A 82 -25.00 10.32 -4.66
C VAL A 82 -26.13 11.32 -4.41
N PRO A 83 -26.42 11.70 -3.15
CA PRO A 83 -27.37 12.75 -2.85
C PRO A 83 -26.95 14.08 -3.49
N HIS A 84 -27.89 14.83 -4.05
CA HIS A 84 -27.63 16.19 -4.56
C HIS A 84 -27.66 17.27 -3.47
N ARG A 85 -28.19 16.93 -2.28
CA ARG A 85 -28.24 17.82 -1.12
C ARG A 85 -28.23 17.03 0.19
N ALA A 86 -28.13 17.73 1.30
CA ALA A 86 -28.29 17.17 2.63
C ALA A 86 -29.76 17.05 3.02
N ASN A 87 -30.09 16.14 3.93
CA ASN A 87 -31.42 16.03 4.51
C ASN A 87 -31.52 16.81 5.82
N ASP A 88 -32.69 17.37 6.09
CA ASP A 88 -32.97 18.12 7.32
C ASP A 88 -33.84 17.33 8.30
N GLY A 89 -34.08 16.04 8.02
CA GLY A 89 -34.93 15.14 8.82
C GLY A 89 -35.28 13.83 8.10
N PRO A 90 -36.37 13.14 8.52
CA PRO A 90 -36.84 11.91 7.88
C PRO A 90 -36.97 12.08 6.37
N SER A 91 -36.43 11.12 5.63
CA SER A 91 -36.25 11.21 4.18
C SER A 91 -37.02 10.11 3.45
N SER A 92 -37.32 10.37 2.17
CA SER A 92 -37.90 9.38 1.27
C SER A 92 -37.10 9.28 -0.02
N LEU A 93 -37.11 8.08 -0.61
CA LEU A 93 -36.48 7.79 -1.89
C LEU A 93 -37.55 7.37 -2.90
N VAL A 94 -37.55 8.04 -4.06
CA VAL A 94 -38.32 7.70 -5.25
C VAL A 94 -37.34 7.08 -6.24
N VAL A 95 -37.63 5.88 -6.73
CA VAL A 95 -36.80 5.20 -7.73
C VAL A 95 -37.63 4.96 -8.97
N ASP A 96 -37.21 5.49 -10.10
CA ASP A 96 -37.85 5.34 -11.43
C ASP A 96 -39.35 5.69 -11.50
N GLY A 97 -39.86 6.45 -10.52
CA GLY A 97 -41.28 6.81 -10.44
C GLY A 97 -42.17 5.79 -9.75
N LEU A 98 -41.62 4.81 -9.04
CA LEU A 98 -42.35 3.78 -8.27
C LEU A 98 -43.01 4.29 -6.97
N GLY A 99 -43.18 5.61 -6.84
CA GLY A 99 -43.67 6.25 -5.62
C GLY A 99 -42.56 6.55 -4.61
N ALA A 100 -42.86 7.45 -3.67
CA ALA A 100 -41.94 7.83 -2.60
C ALA A 100 -42.06 6.86 -1.44
N MET A 101 -40.96 6.18 -1.10
CA MET A 101 -40.90 5.25 0.03
C MET A 101 -39.93 5.77 1.11
N PRO A 102 -40.12 5.45 2.40
CA PRO A 102 -39.22 5.88 3.45
C PRO A 102 -37.78 5.45 3.17
N LEU A 103 -36.83 6.36 3.39
CA LEU A 103 -35.40 6.08 3.37
C LEU A 103 -34.92 6.08 4.82
N LEU A 104 -34.55 4.88 5.27
CA LEU A 104 -34.28 4.55 6.66
C LEU A 104 -32.82 4.10 6.77
N ASP A 105 -32.26 4.15 7.98
CA ASP A 105 -30.92 3.61 8.22
C ASP A 105 -30.90 2.07 8.15
N ARG A 106 -29.71 1.49 8.36
CA ARG A 106 -29.52 0.04 8.33
C ARG A 106 -30.34 -0.72 9.40
N ASP A 107 -30.60 -0.07 10.54
CA ASP A 107 -31.25 -0.67 11.72
C ASP A 107 -32.77 -0.43 11.70
N GLY A 108 -33.20 0.41 10.75
CA GLY A 108 -34.55 0.62 10.32
C GLY A 108 -35.22 1.88 10.87
N ALA A 109 -34.45 2.78 11.47
CA ALA A 109 -34.91 4.06 11.99
C ALA A 109 -34.89 5.16 10.93
N ASN A 110 -35.61 6.25 11.20
CA ASN A 110 -35.59 7.45 10.34
C ASN A 110 -34.18 8.07 10.33
N LEU A 111 -33.72 8.48 9.15
CA LEU A 111 -32.48 9.22 9.03
C LEU A 111 -32.54 10.55 9.81
N SER A 112 -31.49 10.80 10.60
CA SER A 112 -31.28 12.08 11.27
C SER A 112 -30.89 13.17 10.27
N ALA A 113 -31.14 14.44 10.63
CA ALA A 113 -30.67 15.57 9.83
C ALA A 113 -29.15 15.49 9.59
N GLY A 114 -28.70 15.70 8.36
CA GLY A 114 -27.30 15.65 7.95
C GLY A 114 -26.74 14.25 7.68
N ALA A 115 -27.55 13.19 7.81
CA ALA A 115 -27.13 11.82 7.50
C ALA A 115 -26.79 11.64 6.00
N LEU A 116 -27.58 12.27 5.13
CA LEU A 116 -27.29 12.39 3.69
C LEU A 116 -26.50 13.69 3.47
N LYS A 117 -25.46 13.61 2.63
CA LYS A 117 -24.62 14.76 2.26
C LYS A 117 -24.37 14.79 0.76
N PRO A 118 -24.33 15.98 0.13
CA PRO A 118 -23.96 16.09 -1.26
C PRO A 118 -22.55 15.53 -1.49
N GLY A 119 -22.39 14.76 -2.58
CA GLY A 119 -21.11 14.16 -2.95
C GLY A 119 -20.76 12.85 -2.23
N ARG A 120 -21.50 12.45 -1.18
CA ARG A 120 -21.30 11.16 -0.50
C ARG A 120 -22.01 10.03 -1.26
N LEU A 121 -21.34 8.89 -1.45
CA LEU A 121 -22.00 7.71 -1.99
C LEU A 121 -22.87 7.05 -0.91
N VAL A 122 -24.13 6.73 -1.25
CA VAL A 122 -25.08 6.04 -0.36
C VAL A 122 -25.59 4.79 -1.07
N ARG A 123 -25.33 3.62 -0.47
CA ARG A 123 -25.90 2.35 -0.91
C ARG A 123 -27.19 2.05 -0.15
N VAL A 124 -28.23 1.67 -0.87
CA VAL A 124 -29.52 1.30 -0.30
C VAL A 124 -29.96 -0.08 -0.78
N VAL A 125 -30.69 -0.78 0.09
CA VAL A 125 -31.32 -2.08 -0.19
C VAL A 125 -32.82 -1.94 0.03
N PHE A 126 -33.63 -2.53 -0.85
CA PHE A 126 -35.08 -2.52 -0.68
C PHE A 126 -35.53 -3.54 0.38
N ASP A 127 -36.21 -3.06 1.40
CA ASP A 127 -36.88 -3.84 2.44
C ASP A 127 -38.35 -4.01 2.07
N ALA A 128 -38.70 -5.23 1.63
CA ALA A 128 -40.04 -5.56 1.18
C ALA A 128 -41.05 -5.72 2.35
N GLU A 129 -40.59 -6.00 3.57
CA GLU A 129 -41.49 -6.12 4.72
C GLU A 129 -41.91 -4.75 5.26
N GLY A 130 -40.98 -3.79 5.23
CA GLY A 130 -41.22 -2.41 5.67
C GLY A 130 -41.66 -1.44 4.57
N GLU A 131 -41.76 -1.89 3.32
CA GLU A 131 -41.96 -1.04 2.12
C GLU A 131 -41.04 0.20 2.11
N ALA A 132 -39.75 -0.01 2.38
CA ALA A 132 -38.78 1.06 2.60
C ALA A 132 -37.41 0.75 1.98
N TRP A 133 -36.59 1.79 1.84
CA TRP A 133 -35.18 1.68 1.47
C TRP A 133 -34.30 1.75 2.72
N ARG A 134 -33.42 0.77 2.92
CA ARG A 134 -32.44 0.73 4.02
C ARG A 134 -31.07 1.17 3.53
N ALA A 135 -30.50 2.22 4.11
CA ALA A 135 -29.15 2.64 3.80
C ALA A 135 -28.13 1.71 4.48
N ALA A 136 -27.39 0.93 3.68
CA ALA A 136 -26.47 -0.10 4.18
C ALA A 136 -25.21 0.48 4.84
N ASP A 137 -24.77 1.67 4.39
CA ASP A 137 -23.48 2.27 4.76
C ASP A 137 -23.64 3.54 5.63
N LEU A 138 -24.86 3.84 6.10
CA LEU A 138 -25.14 4.97 6.98
C LEU A 138 -25.51 4.45 8.38
N ALA A 139 -24.57 4.59 9.33
CA ALA A 139 -24.84 4.39 10.74
C ALA A 139 -25.33 5.70 11.40
N LEU A 140 -25.94 5.60 12.58
CA LEU A 140 -26.21 6.72 13.47
C LEU A 140 -24.91 7.49 13.76
N VAL A 141 -24.70 8.58 13.02
CA VAL A 141 -23.77 9.71 13.28
C VAL A 141 -22.33 9.28 13.61
N GLY A 142 -21.41 9.41 12.64
CA GLY A 142 -19.97 9.29 12.93
C GLY A 142 -19.46 10.51 13.69
N ASN A 143 -18.35 10.40 14.44
CA ASN A 143 -17.78 11.52 15.22
C ASN A 143 -17.54 12.80 14.39
N SER A 144 -17.32 12.68 13.08
CA SER A 144 -17.17 13.78 12.13
C SER A 144 -18.45 14.59 11.89
N ASP A 145 -19.60 14.11 12.38
CA ASP A 145 -20.93 14.69 12.18
C ASP A 145 -21.45 15.41 13.44
N LEU A 146 -20.68 15.47 14.53
CA LEU A 146 -21.00 16.22 15.75
C LEU A 146 -20.36 17.61 15.72
N ALA A 147 -21.11 18.65 16.09
CA ALA A 147 -20.57 19.99 16.30
C ALA A 147 -19.48 19.97 17.39
N GLU A 148 -18.44 20.78 17.24
CA GLU A 148 -17.33 20.88 18.21
C GLU A 148 -17.87 21.12 19.63
N ALA A 149 -17.33 20.39 20.62
CA ALA A 149 -17.76 20.55 22.00
C ALA A 149 -17.42 21.97 22.48
N PRO A 150 -18.35 22.66 23.17
CA PRO A 150 -18.04 23.95 23.78
C PRO A 150 -16.79 23.86 24.68
N PRO A 151 -15.95 24.90 24.73
CA PRO A 151 -14.75 24.91 25.56
C PRO A 151 -15.05 24.48 27.00
N GLY A 152 -14.30 23.51 27.51
CA GLY A 152 -14.49 22.98 28.87
C GLY A 152 -15.50 21.83 28.99
N THR A 153 -15.87 21.19 27.87
CA THR A 153 -16.69 19.97 27.88
C THR A 153 -16.08 18.88 26.98
N PHE A 154 -16.38 17.61 27.28
CA PHE A 154 -16.09 16.45 26.44
C PHE A 154 -17.39 15.93 25.82
N LYS A 155 -17.31 15.52 24.55
CA LYS A 155 -18.40 14.76 23.92
C LYS A 155 -18.53 13.41 24.60
N GLY A 156 -19.56 13.25 25.42
CA GLY A 156 -19.86 12.01 26.11
C GLY A 156 -21.35 11.94 26.40
N ASN A 157 -21.90 10.73 26.37
CA ASN A 157 -23.25 10.48 26.82
C ASN A 157 -23.17 10.11 28.31
N ASP A 158 -23.71 10.94 29.20
CA ASP A 158 -23.79 10.69 30.64
C ASP A 158 -24.80 9.60 31.04
N GLY A 159 -25.36 8.90 30.06
CA GLY A 159 -26.41 7.90 30.22
C GLY A 159 -27.83 8.45 30.02
N SER A 160 -28.00 9.76 29.81
CA SER A 160 -29.30 10.40 29.53
C SER A 160 -29.55 10.72 28.06
N GLY A 161 -28.52 10.64 27.21
CA GLY A 161 -28.66 10.55 25.76
C GLY A 161 -28.48 11.80 24.92
N VAL A 162 -28.13 13.00 25.46
CA VAL A 162 -28.01 14.20 24.59
C VAL A 162 -27.10 15.37 25.07
N ALA A 163 -26.36 15.27 26.18
CA ALA A 163 -25.60 16.43 26.71
C ALA A 163 -24.08 16.20 26.83
N ASP A 164 -23.28 17.20 26.45
CA ASP A 164 -21.82 17.21 26.63
C ASP A 164 -21.43 17.21 28.12
N ILE A 165 -20.41 16.44 28.49
CA ILE A 165 -20.00 16.26 29.88
C ILE A 165 -18.99 17.36 30.26
N PRO A 166 -19.20 18.13 31.33
CA PRO A 166 -18.21 19.09 31.82
C PRO A 166 -16.87 18.43 32.14
N THR A 167 -15.76 19.08 31.80
CA THR A 167 -14.39 18.56 32.05
C THR A 167 -14.20 18.16 33.53
N ALA A 168 -14.79 18.91 34.46
CA ALA A 168 -14.76 18.62 35.89
C ALA A 168 -15.42 17.28 36.24
N SER A 169 -16.57 16.96 35.63
CA SER A 169 -17.29 15.71 35.84
C SER A 169 -16.57 14.51 35.22
N ALA A 170 -15.94 14.71 34.05
CA ALA A 170 -15.11 13.69 33.41
C ALA A 170 -13.86 13.34 34.22
N ARG A 171 -13.21 14.33 34.87
CA ARG A 171 -12.05 14.10 35.76
C ARG A 171 -12.38 13.24 36.97
N VAL A 172 -13.56 13.42 37.56
CA VAL A 172 -14.06 12.61 38.68
C VAL A 172 -14.39 11.19 38.21
N LEU A 173 -15.05 11.03 37.05
CA LEU A 173 -15.41 9.72 36.48
C LEU A 173 -14.18 8.89 36.07
N LEU A 174 -13.14 9.55 35.53
CA LEU A 174 -11.89 8.92 35.12
C LEU A 174 -10.89 8.75 36.27
N ASN A 175 -11.27 9.09 37.51
CA ASN A 175 -10.44 8.90 38.70
C ASN A 175 -9.06 9.60 38.64
N VAL A 176 -8.97 10.72 37.92
CA VAL A 176 -7.70 11.41 37.65
C VAL A 176 -7.18 12.17 38.87
N ASP A 177 -8.02 12.45 39.87
CA ASP A 177 -7.68 13.24 41.07
C ASP A 177 -7.16 12.39 42.26
N ARG A 178 -6.64 11.18 42.02
CA ARG A 178 -6.11 10.30 43.09
C ARG A 178 -4.71 10.64 43.61
N LEU A 179 -4.11 11.74 43.16
CA LEU A 179 -2.95 12.36 43.81
C LEU A 179 -3.27 13.84 44.03
N PRO A 180 -3.16 14.38 45.25
CA PRO A 180 -3.29 15.81 45.45
C PRO A 180 -2.12 16.47 44.74
N ASN A 181 -2.41 17.26 43.71
CA ASN A 181 -1.42 18.08 43.02
C ASN A 181 -0.76 19.00 44.06
N LYS A 182 0.54 18.80 44.28
CA LYS A 182 1.37 19.77 45.00
C LYS A 182 1.27 21.12 44.29
N THR A 183 1.21 22.21 45.03
CA THR A 183 1.20 23.56 44.44
C THR A 183 2.55 23.86 43.79
N GLU A 184 2.58 24.84 42.89
CA GLU A 184 3.79 25.26 42.18
C GLU A 184 4.93 25.65 43.15
N GLU A 185 4.57 26.21 44.31
CA GLU A 185 5.50 26.55 45.41
C GLU A 185 6.05 25.31 46.13
N GLU A 186 5.25 24.25 46.29
CA GLU A 186 5.67 22.97 46.87
C GLU A 186 6.57 22.17 45.89
N MET A 187 6.36 22.34 44.58
CA MET A 187 7.20 21.73 43.54
C MET A 187 8.58 22.40 43.43
N VAL A 188 8.69 23.69 43.74
CA VAL A 188 9.96 24.42 43.79
C VAL A 188 10.78 24.06 45.04
N ALA A 189 10.11 23.77 46.16
CA ALA A 189 10.78 23.40 47.41
C ALA A 189 11.40 21.99 47.42
N ASP A 190 10.90 21.06 46.60
CA ASP A 190 11.31 19.63 46.61
C ASP A 190 12.60 19.35 45.79
N GLY A 191 13.22 20.39 45.21
CA GLY A 191 14.57 20.35 44.66
C GLY A 191 14.81 19.47 43.42
N ALA A 192 13.87 18.60 43.03
CA ALA A 192 14.01 17.70 41.89
C ALA A 192 14.13 18.46 40.55
N ILE A 193 13.42 19.59 40.43
CA ILE A 193 13.50 20.46 39.25
C ILE A 193 14.82 21.25 39.25
N ALA A 194 15.30 21.70 40.42
CA ALA A 194 16.59 22.39 40.55
C ALA A 194 17.78 21.47 40.27
N ALA A 195 17.70 20.20 40.65
CA ALA A 195 18.70 19.17 40.33
C ALA A 195 18.72 18.83 38.83
N ALA A 196 17.54 18.69 38.21
CA ALA A 196 17.42 18.45 36.77
C ALA A 196 17.84 19.67 35.92
N LEU A 197 17.65 20.90 36.42
CA LEU A 197 18.18 22.12 35.78
C LEU A 197 19.69 22.26 35.97
N ALA A 198 20.24 21.89 37.13
CA ALA A 198 21.68 21.90 37.37
C ALA A 198 22.43 20.84 36.54
N GLU A 199 21.80 19.69 36.27
CA GLU A 199 22.34 18.62 35.41
C GLU A 199 22.21 18.95 33.91
N LYS A 200 21.23 19.77 33.51
CA LYS A 200 21.15 20.35 32.15
C LYS A 200 22.09 21.53 31.92
N ALA A 201 22.57 22.19 32.98
CA ALA A 201 23.41 23.39 32.90
C ALA A 201 24.91 23.09 32.67
N THR A 202 25.33 21.82 32.64
CA THR A 202 26.76 21.45 32.48
C THR A 202 27.14 20.81 31.14
N ASN A 203 26.21 20.72 30.17
CA ASN A 203 26.61 20.38 28.80
C ASN A 203 27.17 21.63 28.10
N ALA A 204 28.50 21.66 27.97
CA ALA A 204 29.33 22.72 27.42
C ALA A 204 28.99 23.18 25.98
N GLU A 205 28.01 22.57 25.32
CA GLU A 205 27.65 22.85 23.93
C GLU A 205 26.82 24.13 23.77
N VAL A 206 26.08 24.58 24.80
CA VAL A 206 25.23 25.78 24.71
C VAL A 206 26.03 27.09 24.84
N SER A 207 27.13 27.08 25.60
CA SER A 207 28.01 28.25 25.75
C SER A 207 28.82 28.50 24.47
N THR A 208 29.31 27.43 23.83
CA THR A 208 30.06 27.51 22.57
C THR A 208 29.17 27.93 21.41
N ILE A 209 27.94 27.42 21.35
CA ILE A 209 26.95 27.82 20.33
C ILE A 209 26.50 29.27 20.54
N SER A 210 26.40 29.76 21.78
CA SER A 210 26.03 31.16 22.06
C SER A 210 27.15 32.15 21.71
N GLU A 211 28.42 31.78 21.89
CA GLU A 211 29.58 32.59 21.45
C GLU A 211 29.78 32.54 19.92
N GLU A 212 29.50 31.41 19.26
CA GLU A 212 29.51 31.28 17.78
C GLU A 212 28.32 31.99 17.10
N LEU A 213 27.16 32.07 17.75
CA LEU A 213 26.02 32.84 17.22
C LEU A 213 26.20 34.35 17.41
N ALA A 214 26.82 34.79 18.52
CA ALA A 214 27.08 36.20 18.80
C ALA A 214 28.12 36.82 17.84
N THR A 215 28.92 36.01 17.15
CA THR A 215 29.89 36.47 16.14
C THR A 215 29.37 36.45 14.70
N LYS A 216 28.23 35.81 14.41
CA LYS A 216 27.73 35.59 13.04
C LYS A 216 26.50 36.37 12.61
N ALA A 217 26.01 37.30 13.44
CA ALA A 217 24.84 38.10 13.11
C ALA A 217 25.04 39.58 13.48
N THR A 218 25.76 40.32 12.65
CA THR A 218 25.48 41.75 12.48
C THR A 218 25.47 42.11 10.99
N SER A 219 24.58 43.04 10.68
CA SER A 219 24.22 43.60 9.39
C SER A 219 25.36 44.29 8.60
N ASP A 220 26.62 44.11 8.99
CA ASP A 220 27.77 44.86 8.46
C ASP A 220 28.59 44.12 7.40
N ASP A 221 28.52 42.80 7.30
CA ASP A 221 29.27 42.04 6.27
C ASP A 221 28.61 42.11 4.87
N ILE A 222 27.29 42.28 4.80
CA ILE A 222 26.58 42.41 3.53
C ILE A 222 26.76 43.84 2.95
N SER A 223 26.81 44.87 3.80
CA SER A 223 27.04 46.25 3.35
C SER A 223 28.49 46.49 2.90
N THR A 224 29.46 45.78 3.49
CA THR A 224 30.89 45.84 3.10
C THR A 224 31.23 45.01 1.86
N LEU A 225 30.47 43.96 1.54
CA LEU A 225 30.61 43.18 0.29
C LEU A 225 29.89 43.80 -0.92
N ILE A 226 28.80 44.56 -0.70
CA ILE A 226 28.03 45.22 -1.77
C ILE A 226 28.67 46.55 -2.19
N ALA A 227 29.28 47.30 -1.27
CA ALA A 227 29.94 48.58 -1.57
C ALA A 227 30.99 48.54 -2.70
N PRO A 228 31.90 47.55 -2.79
CA PRO A 228 32.86 47.47 -3.90
C PRO A 228 32.22 47.01 -5.23
N ILE A 229 31.05 46.37 -5.22
CA ILE A 229 30.32 45.99 -6.44
C ILE A 229 29.59 47.21 -7.01
N ALA A 230 28.91 47.99 -6.17
CA ALA A 230 28.28 49.26 -6.57
C ALA A 230 29.32 50.26 -7.12
N ALA A 231 30.48 50.41 -6.45
CA ALA A 231 31.56 51.28 -6.93
C ALA A 231 32.19 50.84 -8.27
N ARG A 232 32.17 49.54 -8.59
CA ARG A 232 32.63 49.02 -9.89
C ARG A 232 31.60 49.22 -10.99
N THR A 233 30.31 49.21 -10.66
CA THR A 233 29.22 49.54 -11.59
C THR A 233 29.23 51.03 -11.93
N ASP A 234 29.35 51.92 -10.93
CA ASP A 234 29.41 53.38 -11.15
C ASP A 234 30.67 53.80 -11.94
N SER A 235 31.80 53.10 -11.71
CA SER A 235 33.04 53.31 -12.47
C SER A 235 32.97 52.77 -13.90
N ALA A 236 32.20 51.70 -14.15
CA ALA A 236 31.96 51.17 -15.48
C ALA A 236 31.02 52.07 -16.30
N GLU A 237 29.95 52.59 -15.69
CA GLU A 237 29.06 53.58 -16.32
C GLU A 237 29.82 54.88 -16.65
N SER A 238 30.63 55.39 -15.71
CA SER A 238 31.47 56.58 -15.97
C SER A 238 32.52 56.34 -17.08
N SER A 239 33.02 55.11 -17.23
CA SER A 239 33.97 54.75 -18.30
C SER A 239 33.28 54.62 -19.66
N ILE A 240 32.01 54.16 -19.68
CA ILE A 240 31.18 54.10 -20.88
C ILE A 240 30.80 55.52 -21.33
N ASP A 241 30.46 56.41 -20.40
CA ASP A 241 30.16 57.81 -20.71
C ASP A 241 31.41 58.56 -21.19
N ALA A 242 32.58 58.32 -20.59
CA ALA A 242 33.84 58.88 -21.08
C ALA A 242 34.24 58.34 -22.47
N LEU A 243 33.95 57.06 -22.78
CA LEU A 243 34.13 56.49 -24.12
C LEU A 243 33.14 57.06 -25.14
N ASN A 244 31.89 57.32 -24.72
CA ASN A 244 30.87 57.96 -25.55
C ASN A 244 31.21 59.43 -25.83
N ASP A 245 31.76 60.16 -24.85
CA ASP A 245 32.26 61.53 -25.01
C ASP A 245 33.52 61.57 -25.89
N GLN A 246 34.42 60.58 -25.77
CA GLN A 246 35.57 60.43 -26.67
C GLN A 246 35.14 60.09 -28.11
N LEU A 247 34.07 59.30 -28.28
CA LEU A 247 33.48 58.98 -29.58
C LEU A 247 32.75 60.18 -30.20
N ALA A 248 32.13 61.04 -29.37
CA ALA A 248 31.51 62.30 -29.78
C ALA A 248 32.53 63.41 -30.11
N ALA A 249 33.76 63.30 -29.60
CA ALA A 249 34.83 64.29 -29.79
C ALA A 249 35.77 64.00 -30.96
N VAL A 250 35.56 62.93 -31.76
CA VAL A 250 36.37 62.66 -32.97
C VAL A 250 36.00 63.67 -34.06
N PRO A 251 36.86 64.64 -34.40
CA PRO A 251 36.56 65.59 -35.46
C PRO A 251 36.68 64.88 -36.82
N ALA A 252 35.72 65.16 -37.70
CA ALA A 252 35.75 64.78 -39.10
C ALA A 252 36.96 65.43 -39.83
N SER A 253 38.11 64.76 -39.86
CA SER A 253 39.26 64.99 -40.76
C SER A 253 40.35 63.98 -40.37
N GLN A 254 40.99 63.15 -41.19
CA GLN A 254 41.22 63.07 -42.62
C GLN A 254 41.81 61.66 -42.89
N GLY A 255 41.57 61.12 -44.09
CA GLY A 255 42.45 60.08 -44.66
C GLY A 255 41.82 58.70 -44.87
N GLY A 256 40.94 58.58 -45.87
CA GLY A 256 40.63 57.30 -46.53
C GLY A 256 39.76 56.28 -45.78
N GLY A 257 39.16 56.65 -44.64
CA GLY A 257 38.29 55.77 -43.84
C GLY A 257 36.80 56.05 -44.02
N PHE A 258 35.99 55.00 -43.89
CA PHE A 258 34.53 54.94 -43.97
C PHE A 258 33.81 56.02 -43.13
N ILE A 259 32.90 56.78 -43.73
CA ILE A 259 32.19 57.91 -43.08
C ILE A 259 30.83 57.46 -42.54
N GLY A 260 30.61 57.52 -41.23
CA GLY A 260 29.27 57.33 -40.65
C GLY A 260 28.50 58.66 -40.62
N ALA A 261 27.38 58.75 -41.34
CA ALA A 261 26.49 59.92 -41.31
C ALA A 261 25.19 59.58 -40.57
N LYS A 262 24.68 60.49 -39.75
CA LYS A 262 23.46 60.25 -38.93
C LYS A 262 22.18 60.22 -39.79
N SER A 263 22.20 60.89 -40.93
CA SER A 263 21.14 60.93 -41.93
C SER A 263 21.74 61.16 -43.31
N LEU A 264 20.96 60.89 -44.36
CA LEU A 264 21.36 61.25 -45.72
C LEU A 264 21.49 62.76 -45.88
N ALA A 265 20.63 63.53 -45.20
CA ALA A 265 20.71 64.99 -45.19
C ALA A 265 22.07 65.47 -44.66
N ASP A 266 22.60 64.82 -43.63
CA ASP A 266 23.95 65.11 -43.13
C ASP A 266 25.03 64.67 -44.12
N LEU A 267 24.88 63.49 -44.72
CA LEU A 267 25.87 62.95 -45.68
C LEU A 267 26.03 63.84 -46.91
N VAL A 268 24.92 64.39 -47.45
CA VAL A 268 24.98 65.24 -48.65
C VAL A 268 25.62 66.60 -48.40
N THR A 269 25.75 67.04 -47.14
CA THR A 269 26.52 68.25 -46.80
C THR A 269 28.03 68.02 -46.83
N LEU A 270 28.47 66.77 -46.88
CA LEU A 270 29.87 66.38 -46.90
C LEU A 270 30.36 66.17 -48.33
N THR A 271 31.53 66.73 -48.66
CA THR A 271 32.23 66.47 -49.92
C THR A 271 33.50 65.69 -49.65
N SER A 272 33.72 64.57 -50.36
CA SER A 272 34.98 63.82 -50.28
C SER A 272 35.95 64.25 -51.39
N THR A 273 37.25 64.26 -51.10
CA THR A 273 38.30 64.47 -52.10
C THR A 273 38.79 63.15 -52.73
N VAL A 274 38.28 62.01 -52.24
CA VAL A 274 38.64 60.67 -52.72
C VAL A 274 37.42 60.04 -53.40
N VAL A 275 37.56 59.75 -54.70
CA VAL A 275 36.56 59.00 -55.48
C VAL A 275 36.45 57.58 -54.93
N GLY A 276 35.23 57.12 -54.70
CA GLY A 276 34.95 55.80 -54.12
C GLY A 276 35.09 55.73 -52.61
N ALA A 277 35.31 56.87 -51.91
CA ALA A 277 35.18 56.92 -50.46
C ALA A 277 33.80 56.39 -50.04
N LEU A 278 33.75 55.53 -49.03
CA LEU A 278 32.52 54.90 -48.56
C LEU A 278 31.91 55.67 -47.39
N ALA A 279 30.59 55.70 -47.35
CA ALA A 279 29.82 56.21 -46.23
C ALA A 279 28.64 55.31 -45.90
N GLU A 280 28.17 55.34 -44.65
CA GLU A 280 26.97 54.64 -44.21
C GLU A 280 25.96 55.62 -43.61
N VAL A 281 24.70 55.44 -44.01
CA VAL A 281 23.53 56.09 -43.39
C VAL A 281 22.69 55.01 -42.70
N PRO A 282 22.35 55.16 -41.41
CA PRO A 282 21.65 54.14 -40.63
C PRO A 282 20.20 53.95 -41.10
N GLU A 283 19.64 52.78 -40.80
CA GLU A 283 18.26 52.39 -41.16
C GLU A 283 17.17 53.27 -40.54
N THR A 284 17.51 54.06 -39.51
CA THR A 284 16.60 55.02 -38.88
C THR A 284 16.23 56.19 -39.81
N ASP A 285 17.03 56.47 -40.85
CA ASP A 285 16.64 57.39 -41.92
C ASP A 285 15.81 56.63 -42.97
N THR A 286 14.50 56.59 -42.72
CA THR A 286 13.51 55.81 -43.49
C THR A 286 13.00 56.52 -44.75
N GLY A 287 13.54 57.70 -45.06
CA GLY A 287 13.16 58.48 -46.22
C GLY A 287 13.69 57.91 -47.54
N THR A 288 13.33 58.58 -48.63
CA THR A 288 13.91 58.32 -49.95
C THR A 288 14.38 59.62 -50.60
N HIS A 289 15.32 59.53 -51.52
CA HIS A 289 15.88 60.65 -52.26
C HIS A 289 16.06 60.31 -53.74
N THR A 290 16.43 61.31 -54.53
CA THR A 290 16.94 61.08 -55.89
C THR A 290 18.45 60.94 -55.81
N ASP A 291 18.99 59.82 -56.28
CA ASP A 291 20.42 59.57 -56.25
C ASP A 291 21.15 60.53 -57.19
N PRO A 292 22.08 61.37 -56.69
CA PRO A 292 22.72 62.41 -57.49
C PRO A 292 23.72 61.88 -58.53
N VAL A 293 24.15 60.61 -58.40
CA VAL A 293 25.14 59.98 -59.29
C VAL A 293 24.45 59.17 -60.39
N THR A 294 23.42 58.42 -60.05
CA THR A 294 22.70 57.54 -60.99
C THR A 294 21.40 58.13 -61.53
N GLY A 295 20.86 59.17 -60.89
CA GLY A 295 19.58 59.79 -61.23
C GLY A 295 18.36 58.94 -60.84
N ALA A 296 18.55 57.85 -60.10
CA ALA A 296 17.46 56.98 -59.67
C ALA A 296 16.53 57.72 -58.68
N LEU A 297 15.22 57.70 -58.97
CA LEU A 297 14.18 58.25 -58.09
C LEU A 297 13.83 57.24 -56.98
N ASN A 298 13.45 57.74 -55.81
CA ASN A 298 13.04 56.96 -54.63
C ASN A 298 14.12 56.02 -54.07
N THR A 299 15.40 56.38 -54.21
CA THR A 299 16.51 55.66 -53.60
C THR A 299 16.39 55.75 -52.07
N PRO A 300 16.45 54.64 -51.32
CA PRO A 300 16.38 54.69 -49.86
C PRO A 300 17.50 55.53 -49.25
N ASN A 301 17.18 56.33 -48.23
CA ASN A 301 18.17 57.16 -47.54
C ASN A 301 19.19 56.32 -46.78
N SER A 302 18.78 55.16 -46.26
CA SER A 302 19.67 54.23 -45.55
C SER A 302 20.46 53.32 -46.50
N GLY A 303 21.70 53.02 -46.16
CA GLY A 303 22.58 52.17 -46.98
C GLY A 303 24.04 52.59 -46.96
N ILE A 304 24.83 51.86 -47.76
CA ILE A 304 26.22 52.21 -48.06
C ILE A 304 26.25 53.07 -49.32
N PHE A 305 26.94 54.20 -49.25
CA PHE A 305 27.13 55.18 -50.30
C PHE A 305 28.60 55.26 -50.70
N ALA A 306 28.85 55.66 -51.95
CA ALA A 306 30.19 56.01 -52.43
C ALA A 306 30.20 57.41 -53.05
N TRP A 307 31.29 58.13 -52.80
CA TRP A 307 31.51 59.43 -53.43
C TRP A 307 31.88 59.29 -54.90
N SER A 308 31.14 59.97 -55.78
CA SER A 308 31.49 60.18 -57.18
C SER A 308 31.99 61.61 -57.40
N ALA A 309 33.02 61.78 -58.23
CA ALA A 309 33.47 63.09 -58.68
C ALA A 309 32.68 63.62 -59.89
N THR A 310 31.98 62.75 -60.63
CA THR A 310 31.22 63.16 -61.82
C THR A 310 30.06 62.18 -62.12
N PRO A 311 28.79 62.58 -61.95
CA PRO A 311 28.34 63.81 -61.30
C PRO A 311 28.84 63.89 -59.84
N PRO A 312 29.19 65.07 -59.31
CA PRO A 312 29.67 65.19 -57.93
C PRO A 312 28.53 64.90 -56.94
N GLY A 313 28.70 63.88 -56.10
CA GLY A 313 27.72 63.51 -55.09
C GLY A 313 27.91 62.10 -54.53
N TRP A 314 27.14 61.79 -53.47
CA TRP A 314 27.09 60.45 -52.87
C TRP A 314 26.06 59.58 -53.59
N GLY A 315 26.52 58.53 -54.27
CA GLY A 315 25.65 57.54 -54.90
C GLY A 315 25.48 56.31 -54.03
N ARG A 316 24.28 55.76 -53.92
CA ARG A 316 24.02 54.57 -53.11
C ARG A 316 24.57 53.32 -53.80
N LEU A 317 25.44 52.59 -53.13
CA LEU A 317 26.02 51.35 -53.63
C LEU A 317 25.15 50.14 -53.33
N ARG A 318 24.73 49.98 -52.07
CA ARG A 318 24.00 48.78 -51.61
C ARG A 318 23.27 49.00 -50.28
N PRO A 319 22.27 48.18 -49.95
CA PRO A 319 21.70 48.11 -48.61
C PRO A 319 22.75 47.69 -47.56
N ASN A 320 22.46 47.94 -46.28
CA ASN A 320 23.32 47.51 -45.17
C ASN A 320 23.36 45.96 -45.12
N GLU A 321 24.54 45.36 -45.27
CA GLU A 321 24.74 43.89 -45.33
C GLU A 321 24.36 43.17 -44.03
N ILE A 322 24.17 43.91 -42.94
CA ILE A 322 23.71 43.40 -41.64
C ILE A 322 22.26 42.87 -41.73
N ALA A 323 21.42 43.34 -42.64
CA ALA A 323 20.02 42.90 -42.76
C ALA A 323 19.90 41.46 -43.32
N ALA A 324 20.76 41.06 -44.25
CA ALA A 324 20.79 39.70 -44.79
C ALA A 324 21.36 38.68 -43.79
N LEU A 325 22.34 39.11 -42.98
CA LEU A 325 22.87 38.32 -41.86
C LEU A 325 21.85 38.18 -40.73
N LYS A 326 21.07 39.22 -40.42
CA LYS A 326 19.96 39.13 -39.45
C LYS A 326 18.87 38.15 -39.90
N ALA A 327 18.59 38.05 -41.20
CA ALA A 327 17.59 37.11 -41.73
C ALA A 327 18.05 35.64 -41.68
N GLU A 328 19.34 35.35 -41.94
CA GLU A 328 19.86 33.98 -41.86
C GLU A 328 20.18 33.56 -40.42
N VAL A 329 20.56 34.50 -39.54
CA VAL A 329 20.63 34.29 -38.08
C VAL A 329 19.23 33.99 -37.52
N PHE A 330 18.21 34.74 -37.92
CA PHE A 330 16.81 34.46 -37.54
C PHE A 330 16.31 33.10 -38.05
N ARG A 331 16.77 32.65 -39.24
CA ARG A 331 16.40 31.34 -39.81
C ARG A 331 17.12 30.17 -39.12
N VAL A 332 18.35 30.37 -38.66
CA VAL A 332 19.14 29.38 -37.90
C VAL A 332 18.70 29.30 -36.44
N GLU A 333 18.28 30.42 -35.84
CA GLU A 333 17.67 30.47 -34.50
C GLU A 333 16.35 29.69 -34.44
N GLN A 334 15.49 29.78 -35.47
CA GLN A 334 14.22 29.02 -35.51
C GLN A 334 14.39 27.50 -35.66
N LEU A 335 15.54 27.01 -36.15
CA LEU A 335 15.82 25.58 -36.28
C LEU A 335 16.54 24.99 -35.06
N ALA A 336 17.21 25.83 -34.25
CA ALA A 336 17.97 25.41 -33.08
C ALA A 336 17.25 25.67 -31.73
N GLU A 337 16.22 26.51 -31.71
CA GLU A 337 15.49 26.83 -30.49
C GLU A 337 14.07 26.24 -30.50
N GLY A 338 13.85 25.26 -29.62
CA GLY A 338 12.52 24.79 -29.23
C GLY A 338 11.53 25.94 -29.03
N ILE A 339 10.29 25.67 -29.41
CA ILE A 339 9.18 26.62 -29.52
C ILE A 339 9.18 27.59 -28.33
N ALA A 340 9.42 28.88 -28.60
CA ALA A 340 9.16 29.94 -27.64
C ALA A 340 7.65 29.97 -27.36
N THR A 341 7.27 29.52 -26.17
CA THR A 341 5.87 29.52 -25.76
C THR A 341 5.45 30.93 -25.38
N LEU A 342 4.25 31.35 -25.78
CA LEU A 342 3.55 32.54 -25.21
C LEU A 342 3.19 32.36 -23.72
N ASP A 343 3.80 31.38 -23.06
CA ASP A 343 3.53 30.95 -21.70
C ASP A 343 4.19 31.92 -20.70
N THR A 344 3.46 32.26 -19.65
CA THR A 344 3.92 33.20 -18.62
C THR A 344 4.99 32.57 -17.73
N VAL A 345 5.08 31.24 -17.68
CA VAL A 345 5.94 30.45 -16.81
C VAL A 345 7.20 30.00 -17.55
N TYR A 346 7.07 29.47 -18.77
CA TYR A 346 8.17 28.86 -19.52
C TYR A 346 8.82 29.81 -20.53
N ALA A 347 10.15 29.90 -20.47
CA ALA A 347 11.01 30.53 -21.46
C ALA A 347 11.18 29.65 -22.72
N LYS A 348 11.21 28.32 -22.54
CA LYS A 348 11.37 27.35 -23.63
C LYS A 348 10.71 26.04 -23.26
N THR A 349 10.04 25.38 -24.20
CA THR A 349 9.46 24.04 -23.96
C THR A 349 9.80 23.05 -25.05
N PHE A 350 9.92 21.78 -24.66
CA PHE A 350 9.86 20.63 -25.56
C PHE A 350 8.56 19.89 -25.28
N SER A 351 7.73 19.72 -26.31
CA SER A 351 6.40 19.13 -26.19
C SER A 351 6.27 17.90 -27.09
N ASP A 352 5.35 17.01 -26.74
CA ASP A 352 4.98 15.88 -27.61
C ASP A 352 4.05 16.32 -28.76
N GLU A 353 3.68 15.36 -29.61
CA GLU A 353 2.75 15.57 -30.74
C GLU A 353 1.35 16.02 -30.30
N SER A 354 1.00 15.83 -29.02
CA SER A 354 -0.25 16.32 -28.41
C SER A 354 -0.09 17.70 -27.75
N LEU A 355 1.04 18.37 -27.96
CA LEU A 355 1.40 19.67 -27.39
C LEU A 355 1.50 19.68 -25.85
N ARG A 356 1.65 18.50 -25.22
CA ARG A 356 1.93 18.42 -23.78
C ARG A 356 3.40 18.77 -23.55
N VAL A 357 3.67 19.74 -22.68
CA VAL A 357 5.03 20.14 -22.29
C VAL A 357 5.70 18.97 -21.55
N LEU A 358 6.72 18.38 -22.18
CA LEU A 358 7.55 17.31 -21.62
C LEU A 358 8.71 17.88 -20.80
N ILE A 359 9.30 18.98 -21.27
CA ILE A 359 10.36 19.72 -20.57
C ILE A 359 10.09 21.20 -20.75
N GLY A 360 9.96 21.95 -19.66
CA GLY A 360 9.80 23.39 -19.65
C GLY A 360 10.95 24.06 -18.91
N PHE A 361 11.71 24.90 -19.60
CA PHE A 361 12.69 25.79 -18.98
C PHE A 361 11.94 27.06 -18.56
N ARG A 362 11.87 27.32 -17.26
CA ARG A 362 11.20 28.48 -16.69
C ARG A 362 12.08 29.73 -16.85
N LYS A 363 11.44 30.90 -16.82
CA LYS A 363 12.13 32.19 -16.94
C LYS A 363 13.01 32.53 -15.73
N ASP A 364 12.75 31.91 -14.58
CA ASP A 364 13.56 32.00 -13.36
C ASP A 364 14.80 31.09 -13.37
N GLY A 365 15.02 30.34 -14.46
CA GLY A 365 16.14 29.42 -14.64
C GLY A 365 15.87 28.00 -14.13
N ALA A 366 14.72 27.72 -13.51
CA ALA A 366 14.34 26.36 -13.13
C ALA A 366 13.86 25.54 -14.35
N VAL A 367 13.97 24.21 -14.27
CA VAL A 367 13.57 23.29 -15.35
C VAL A 367 12.51 22.34 -14.82
N ASP A 368 11.31 22.41 -15.38
CA ASP A 368 10.21 21.50 -15.09
C ASP A 368 10.25 20.34 -16.09
N ILE A 369 10.45 19.12 -15.60
CA ILE A 369 10.46 17.91 -16.44
C ILE A 369 9.19 17.12 -16.11
N ALA A 370 8.30 16.98 -17.10
CA ALA A 370 7.15 16.13 -16.95
C ALA A 370 7.58 14.66 -16.96
N ASP A 371 7.07 13.91 -16.00
CA ASP A 371 7.12 12.45 -15.95
C ASP A 371 8.51 11.78 -15.86
N GLY A 372 9.60 12.54 -15.72
CA GLY A 372 10.98 12.05 -15.59
C GLY A 372 11.37 11.60 -14.18
N TYR A 373 12.31 10.65 -14.11
CA TYR A 373 12.91 10.14 -12.89
C TYR A 373 14.22 10.87 -12.62
N LEU A 374 14.46 11.25 -11.36
CA LEU A 374 15.77 11.75 -10.94
C LEU A 374 16.74 10.57 -10.93
N THR A 375 17.82 10.69 -11.70
CA THR A 375 18.88 9.69 -11.75
C THR A 375 20.12 10.22 -11.05
N LEU A 376 20.84 9.31 -10.40
CA LEU A 376 22.10 9.64 -9.76
C LEU A 376 23.30 8.98 -10.45
N ASP A 377 23.05 8.45 -11.65
CA ASP A 377 24.01 8.00 -12.63
C ASP A 377 25.09 9.07 -12.95
N PRO A 378 26.34 8.68 -13.21
CA PRO A 378 27.42 9.62 -13.54
C PRO A 378 27.18 10.39 -14.85
N VAL A 379 26.41 9.82 -15.78
CA VAL A 379 26.03 10.41 -17.06
C VAL A 379 24.71 11.15 -16.94
N TRP A 380 23.68 10.54 -16.33
CA TRP A 380 22.32 11.06 -16.31
C TRP A 380 21.97 11.82 -15.03
N ARG A 381 21.37 13.01 -15.17
CA ARG A 381 20.71 13.78 -14.11
C ARG A 381 19.22 13.45 -14.02
N TYR A 382 18.57 13.28 -15.17
CA TYR A 382 17.16 12.87 -15.27
C TYR A 382 16.99 11.92 -16.44
N VAL A 383 16.12 10.91 -16.31
CA VAL A 383 15.72 10.05 -17.43
C VAL A 383 14.22 9.79 -17.41
N LYS A 384 13.64 9.66 -18.59
CA LYS A 384 12.34 9.05 -18.81
C LYS A 384 12.56 7.77 -19.58
N THR A 385 11.93 6.69 -19.16
CA THR A 385 11.95 5.40 -19.85
C THR A 385 10.62 5.13 -20.56
N TYR A 386 10.64 4.24 -21.56
CA TYR A 386 9.42 3.68 -22.16
C TYR A 386 8.66 2.80 -21.15
N SER A 387 7.51 2.25 -21.53
CA SER A 387 6.72 1.35 -20.67
C SER A 387 7.46 0.09 -20.25
N ASP A 388 8.55 -0.26 -20.93
CA ASP A 388 9.44 -1.36 -20.56
C ASP A 388 10.39 -1.00 -19.39
N GLU A 389 10.39 0.26 -18.96
CA GLU A 389 11.23 0.87 -17.92
C GLU A 389 12.75 0.61 -18.06
N THR A 390 13.18 0.09 -19.20
CA THR A 390 14.54 -0.38 -19.49
C THR A 390 15.12 0.29 -20.73
N THR A 391 14.30 1.00 -21.50
CA THR A 391 14.74 1.80 -22.64
C THR A 391 14.55 3.28 -22.33
N VAL A 392 15.60 4.11 -22.46
CA VAL A 392 15.50 5.57 -22.26
C VAL A 392 14.73 6.20 -23.42
N MET A 393 13.59 6.80 -23.10
CA MET A 393 12.77 7.58 -24.02
C MET A 393 13.35 8.98 -24.23
N TYR A 394 13.82 9.64 -23.16
CA TYR A 394 14.61 10.88 -23.22
C TYR A 394 15.33 11.10 -21.88
N GLY A 395 16.34 11.96 -21.82
CA GLY A 395 17.03 12.25 -20.57
C GLY A 395 17.86 13.52 -20.59
N MET A 396 18.19 14.03 -19.42
CA MET A 396 19.10 15.15 -19.21
C MET A 396 20.37 14.60 -18.57
N ARG A 397 21.54 14.87 -19.15
CA ARG A 397 22.83 14.49 -18.59
C ARG A 397 23.29 15.46 -17.51
N ARG A 398 24.21 15.02 -16.65
CA ARG A 398 24.78 15.85 -15.58
C ARG A 398 25.63 17.00 -16.10
N ASP A 399 26.23 16.85 -17.28
CA ASP A 399 26.92 17.92 -18.00
C ASP A 399 25.96 18.96 -18.63
N GLY A 400 24.65 18.79 -18.45
CA GLY A 400 23.61 19.69 -18.96
C GLY A 400 23.15 19.38 -20.38
N THR A 401 23.69 18.33 -21.03
CA THR A 401 23.28 17.97 -22.39
C THR A 401 21.98 17.16 -22.39
N PHE A 402 21.05 17.54 -23.29
CA PHE A 402 19.79 16.83 -23.47
C PHE A 402 19.94 15.68 -24.46
N TYR A 403 19.36 14.53 -24.13
CA TYR A 403 19.28 13.35 -24.99
C TYR A 403 17.84 13.12 -25.44
N PRO A 404 17.54 13.25 -26.74
CA PRO A 404 16.19 13.21 -27.28
C PRO A 404 15.60 11.80 -27.47
N GLY A 405 16.27 10.73 -27.00
CA GLY A 405 15.81 9.35 -27.19
C GLY A 405 16.41 8.65 -28.40
N GLY A 406 16.56 7.33 -28.31
CA GLY A 406 17.15 6.47 -29.34
C GLY A 406 17.57 5.12 -28.73
N SER A 407 17.64 4.06 -29.55
CA SER A 407 17.84 2.65 -29.17
C SER A 407 19.22 2.32 -28.58
N SER A 408 19.66 3.08 -27.59
CA SER A 408 20.75 2.68 -26.71
C SER A 408 20.12 1.90 -25.57
N ALA A 409 20.39 0.60 -25.50
CA ALA A 409 20.02 -0.21 -24.35
C ALA A 409 20.64 0.43 -23.10
N VAL A 410 19.86 0.48 -22.03
CA VAL A 410 20.34 0.77 -20.68
C VAL A 410 21.15 -0.43 -20.19
N ALA A 411 22.26 -0.73 -20.87
CA ALA A 411 23.30 -1.50 -20.24
C ALA A 411 23.90 -0.55 -19.18
N ASP A 412 23.45 -0.73 -17.94
CA ASP A 412 24.05 -0.17 -16.72
C ASP A 412 23.53 1.20 -16.22
N LEU A 413 22.20 1.42 -16.10
CA LEU A 413 21.71 2.49 -15.18
C LEU A 413 21.78 1.97 -13.72
N PRO A 414 22.61 2.55 -12.84
CA PRO A 414 22.88 1.95 -11.53
C PRO A 414 21.74 2.12 -10.51
N THR A 415 20.96 3.21 -10.52
CA THR A 415 19.83 3.43 -9.58
C THR A 415 19.03 4.67 -9.96
N TRP A 416 17.72 4.69 -9.73
CA TRP A 416 16.90 5.91 -9.82
C TRP A 416 15.79 5.94 -8.77
N ILE A 417 15.26 7.15 -8.53
CA ILE A 417 14.18 7.40 -7.58
C ILE A 417 12.89 7.64 -8.36
N THR A 418 11.85 6.86 -8.05
CA THR A 418 10.53 7.01 -8.68
C THR A 418 9.80 8.24 -8.14
N LYS A 419 8.73 8.68 -8.83
CA LYS A 419 7.89 9.79 -8.36
C LYS A 419 7.26 9.58 -6.98
N SER A 420 7.18 8.33 -6.53
CA SER A 420 6.65 7.93 -5.23
C SER A 420 7.73 7.86 -4.14
N ALA A 421 8.90 8.45 -4.40
CA ALA A 421 10.09 8.36 -3.55
C ALA A 421 10.63 6.92 -3.35
N GLU A 422 10.25 5.96 -4.19
CA GLU A 422 10.81 4.60 -4.14
C GLU A 422 12.17 4.53 -4.82
N VAL A 423 13.08 3.69 -4.32
CA VAL A 423 14.40 3.46 -4.90
C VAL A 423 14.39 2.15 -5.68
N THR A 424 14.75 2.24 -6.96
CA THR A 424 14.85 1.09 -7.87
C THR A 424 16.26 1.02 -8.46
N VAL A 425 16.80 -0.20 -8.56
CA VAL A 425 18.10 -0.50 -9.17
C VAL A 425 17.90 -1.35 -10.42
N ASN A 426 18.71 -1.11 -11.46
CA ASN A 426 18.85 -2.03 -12.59
C ASN A 426 20.25 -2.63 -12.55
N LYS A 427 20.33 -3.96 -12.37
CA LYS A 427 21.60 -4.70 -12.37
C LYS A 427 21.57 -5.74 -13.48
N ALA A 428 22.51 -5.64 -14.43
CA ALA A 428 22.62 -6.56 -15.56
C ALA A 428 21.29 -6.77 -16.34
N GLY A 429 20.53 -5.69 -16.54
CA GLY A 429 19.24 -5.72 -17.25
C GLY A 429 18.06 -6.18 -16.40
N ARG A 430 18.23 -6.35 -15.08
CA ARG A 430 17.18 -6.78 -14.15
C ARG A 430 16.84 -5.68 -13.17
N ARG A 431 15.56 -5.32 -13.12
CA ARG A 431 14.99 -4.30 -12.23
C ARG A 431 14.69 -4.91 -10.86
N ALA A 432 15.14 -4.26 -9.79
CA ALA A 432 14.77 -4.60 -8.41
C ALA A 432 14.32 -3.36 -7.63
N ASP A 433 13.22 -3.49 -6.91
CA ASP A 433 12.72 -2.42 -6.02
C ASP A 433 13.39 -2.60 -4.66
N LEU A 434 14.26 -1.66 -4.28
CA LEU A 434 14.96 -1.68 -2.99
C LEU A 434 14.03 -1.26 -1.85
N THR A 435 13.05 -0.41 -2.15
CA THR A 435 12.00 0.01 -1.24
C THR A 435 10.67 -0.66 -1.60
N LEU A 436 9.80 -0.84 -0.60
CA LEU A 436 8.56 -1.63 -0.76
C LEU A 436 7.46 -0.97 0.06
N GLY A 437 6.39 -0.52 -0.62
CA GLY A 437 5.16 -0.04 0.01
C GLY A 437 5.41 1.03 1.07
N MET A 438 6.22 2.04 0.75
CA MET A 438 6.56 3.06 1.76
C MET A 438 5.34 3.95 2.05
N PRO A 439 5.10 4.31 3.32
CA PRO A 439 4.13 5.35 3.66
C PRO A 439 4.42 6.61 2.83
N LEU A 440 3.37 7.28 2.35
CA LEU A 440 3.51 8.54 1.56
C LEU A 440 4.27 9.66 2.29
N THR A 441 4.52 9.49 3.60
CA THR A 441 5.30 10.40 4.45
C THR A 441 6.80 10.15 4.42
N MET A 442 7.26 9.02 3.86
CA MET A 442 8.68 8.70 3.75
C MET A 442 9.23 9.18 2.42
N THR A 443 10.39 9.84 2.45
CA THR A 443 11.04 10.37 1.25
C THR A 443 12.46 9.82 1.14
N ASN A 444 12.77 9.14 0.05
CA ASN A 444 14.15 8.73 -0.23
C ASN A 444 14.82 9.72 -1.20
N PHE A 445 16.10 9.99 -0.99
CA PHE A 445 16.92 10.88 -1.81
C PHE A 445 18.37 10.42 -1.81
N GLY A 446 19.21 11.03 -2.67
CA GLY A 446 20.65 10.75 -2.65
C GLY A 446 21.04 9.30 -2.97
N ALA A 447 20.21 8.57 -3.71
CA ALA A 447 20.52 7.21 -4.13
C ALA A 447 21.83 7.11 -4.96
N SER A 448 22.61 6.06 -4.84
CA SER A 448 23.75 5.77 -5.70
C SER A 448 23.96 4.27 -5.76
N ALA A 449 24.59 3.74 -6.80
CA ALA A 449 25.03 2.35 -6.78
C ALA A 449 26.35 2.12 -7.50
N THR A 450 27.03 1.08 -7.06
CA THR A 450 28.16 0.40 -7.71
C THR A 450 27.66 -0.94 -8.27
N SER A 451 28.57 -1.78 -8.78
CA SER A 451 28.24 -3.15 -9.19
C SER A 451 27.59 -3.98 -8.08
N ASP A 452 27.96 -3.73 -6.82
CA ASP A 452 27.66 -4.62 -5.70
C ASP A 452 26.93 -3.93 -4.54
N LEU A 453 26.74 -2.63 -4.61
CA LEU A 453 26.13 -1.86 -3.52
C LEU A 453 25.24 -0.75 -4.07
N ALA A 454 24.05 -0.59 -3.53
CA ALA A 454 23.24 0.62 -3.63
C ALA A 454 23.24 1.33 -2.28
N THR A 455 23.26 2.65 -2.27
CA THR A 455 23.09 3.47 -1.07
C THR A 455 22.02 4.52 -1.34
N TYR A 456 21.28 4.96 -0.33
CA TYR A 456 20.36 6.08 -0.44
C TYR A 456 20.08 6.67 0.94
N SER A 457 19.68 7.93 1.01
CA SER A 457 19.18 8.54 2.23
C SER A 457 17.68 8.35 2.32
N GLN A 458 17.20 7.95 3.48
CA GLN A 458 15.79 7.78 3.79
C GLN A 458 15.38 8.75 4.89
N ASP A 459 14.43 9.61 4.60
CA ASP A 459 13.74 10.43 5.59
C ASP A 459 12.42 9.76 5.97
N ASN A 460 12.27 9.42 7.24
CA ASN A 460 11.05 8.83 7.78
C ASN A 460 10.11 9.86 8.44
N GLY A 461 10.38 11.16 8.27
CA GLY A 461 9.66 12.27 8.87
C GLY A 461 10.13 12.62 10.29
N SER A 462 11.01 11.82 10.91
CA SER A 462 11.60 12.07 12.23
C SER A 462 13.13 12.08 12.20
N SER A 463 13.75 11.40 11.24
CA SER A 463 15.19 11.31 11.06
C SER A 463 15.54 10.98 9.62
N VAL A 464 16.68 11.47 9.16
CA VAL A 464 17.31 11.06 7.90
C VAL A 464 18.37 10.01 8.19
N GLN A 465 18.30 8.85 7.53
CA GLN A 465 19.27 7.76 7.70
C GLN A 465 19.86 7.35 6.35
N ALA A 466 21.15 7.02 6.34
CA ALA A 466 21.77 6.38 5.19
C ALA A 466 21.41 4.89 5.19
N VAL A 467 20.82 4.43 4.09
CA VAL A 467 20.50 3.05 3.82
C VAL A 467 21.48 2.52 2.79
N THR A 468 21.93 1.28 2.99
CA THR A 468 22.83 0.58 2.10
C THR A 468 22.24 -0.79 1.79
N GLU A 469 22.15 -1.12 0.50
CA GLU A 469 21.65 -2.38 -0.01
C GLU A 469 22.72 -3.09 -0.84
N ASP A 470 23.05 -4.32 -0.48
CA ASP A 470 23.95 -5.19 -1.22
C ASP A 470 23.27 -5.76 -2.46
N LEU A 471 23.90 -5.58 -3.61
CA LEU A 471 23.40 -6.01 -4.91
C LEU A 471 24.03 -7.33 -5.38
N THR A 472 24.96 -7.93 -4.62
CA THR A 472 25.59 -9.22 -4.98
C THR A 472 24.54 -10.32 -5.06
N CYS A 473 23.61 -10.34 -4.10
CA CYS A 473 22.39 -11.16 -4.09
C CYS A 473 22.62 -12.62 -4.50
N LEU A 474 23.67 -13.25 -3.95
CA LEU A 474 23.98 -14.65 -4.25
C LEU A 474 22.83 -15.58 -3.84
N THR A 475 22.64 -16.67 -4.59
CA THR A 475 21.59 -17.65 -4.32
C THR A 475 22.03 -19.07 -4.70
N SER A 476 21.57 -20.07 -3.96
CA SER A 476 21.72 -21.49 -4.29
C SER A 476 20.61 -22.04 -5.20
N LEU A 477 19.64 -21.21 -5.61
CA LEU A 477 18.53 -21.62 -6.47
C LEU A 477 19.02 -22.22 -7.79
N LEU A 478 18.31 -23.26 -8.27
CA LEU A 478 18.64 -23.90 -9.54
C LEU A 478 18.51 -22.92 -10.71
N LEU A 479 19.42 -23.06 -11.68
CA LEU A 479 19.34 -22.34 -12.94
C LEU A 479 18.01 -22.68 -13.65
N GLY A 480 17.29 -21.64 -14.07
CA GLY A 480 15.95 -21.80 -14.67
C GLY A 480 14.79 -21.74 -13.67
N THR A 481 15.05 -21.48 -12.38
CA THR A 481 13.99 -21.10 -11.44
C THR A 481 13.28 -19.84 -11.93
N THR A 482 11.96 -19.90 -12.08
CA THR A 482 11.13 -18.81 -12.61
C THR A 482 10.39 -18.05 -11.53
N ALA A 483 10.07 -18.68 -10.40
CA ALA A 483 9.35 -18.06 -9.29
C ALA A 483 9.84 -18.55 -7.93
N LEU A 484 9.89 -17.64 -6.96
CA LEU A 484 10.21 -17.89 -5.56
C LEU A 484 9.02 -17.54 -4.69
N PHE A 485 8.50 -18.54 -3.98
CA PHE A 485 7.44 -18.36 -3.00
C PHE A 485 8.03 -18.23 -1.61
N HIS A 486 7.89 -17.06 -1.00
CA HIS A 486 8.35 -16.81 0.35
C HIS A 486 7.22 -17.00 1.35
N ASP A 487 7.37 -18.01 2.22
CA ASP A 487 6.48 -18.31 3.32
C ASP A 487 7.13 -17.83 4.63
N LEU A 488 6.50 -16.86 5.30
CA LEU A 488 7.06 -16.25 6.51
C LEU A 488 6.42 -16.84 7.77
N VAL A 489 7.23 -17.29 8.72
CA VAL A 489 6.76 -17.73 10.04
C VAL A 489 6.83 -16.55 11.00
N TYR A 490 5.70 -16.20 11.61
CA TYR A 490 5.57 -15.09 12.55
C TYR A 490 4.72 -15.50 13.75
N GLY A 491 4.88 -14.81 14.88
CA GLY A 491 4.19 -15.16 16.11
C GLY A 491 5.13 -15.24 17.31
N GLN A 492 4.97 -16.28 18.14
CA GLN A 492 5.67 -16.40 19.43
C GLN A 492 6.63 -17.60 19.53
N SER A 493 6.88 -18.09 20.75
CA SER A 493 7.85 -19.16 21.06
C SER A 493 7.69 -20.41 20.19
N LEU A 494 6.44 -20.82 19.91
CA LEU A 494 6.17 -21.95 19.03
C LEU A 494 6.53 -21.69 17.56
N GLY A 495 6.36 -20.46 17.07
CA GLY A 495 6.86 -20.09 15.74
C GLY A 495 8.39 -20.14 15.65
N ASN A 496 9.07 -19.86 16.77
CA ASN A 496 10.53 -19.87 16.83
C ASN A 496 11.15 -21.27 17.06
N GLY A 497 10.35 -22.27 17.46
CA GLY A 497 10.86 -23.58 17.83
C GLY A 497 11.43 -23.66 19.25
N THR A 498 11.03 -22.75 20.15
CA THR A 498 11.53 -22.74 21.53
C THR A 498 11.26 -24.08 22.22
N ASN A 499 12.23 -24.55 23.01
CA ASN A 499 12.15 -25.80 23.78
C ASN A 499 11.88 -27.07 22.93
N SER A 500 12.24 -27.05 21.65
CA SER A 500 12.15 -28.22 20.76
C SER A 500 13.01 -29.41 21.19
N GLY A 501 14.07 -29.14 21.95
CA GLY A 501 15.22 -30.05 22.02
C GLY A 501 16.10 -29.93 20.77
N PRO A 502 17.02 -30.88 20.56
CA PRO A 502 17.99 -30.83 19.46
C PRO A 502 17.29 -30.89 18.09
N ILE A 503 17.93 -30.29 17.09
CA ILE A 503 17.51 -30.36 15.69
C ILE A 503 17.48 -31.83 15.23
N THR A 504 16.37 -32.24 14.60
CA THR A 504 16.24 -33.57 13.97
C THR A 504 16.38 -33.51 12.46
N HIS A 505 16.23 -32.32 11.85
CA HIS A 505 16.25 -32.11 10.40
C HIS A 505 17.26 -31.02 9.97
N GLY A 506 18.54 -31.27 10.23
CA GLY A 506 19.65 -30.38 9.84
C GLY A 506 20.21 -30.59 8.44
N GLU A 507 19.73 -31.61 7.73
CA GLU A 507 20.13 -31.91 6.35
C GLU A 507 19.49 -30.95 5.35
N ILE A 508 20.11 -30.83 4.16
CA ILE A 508 19.58 -29.98 3.09
C ILE A 508 18.25 -30.51 2.56
N ILE A 509 17.24 -29.65 2.53
CA ILE A 509 15.91 -29.92 1.99
C ILE A 509 15.89 -29.48 0.53
N ALA A 510 15.64 -30.43 -0.38
CA ALA A 510 15.47 -30.19 -1.82
C ALA A 510 16.44 -29.13 -2.40
N PRO A 511 17.75 -29.45 -2.51
CA PRO A 511 18.80 -28.51 -2.92
C PRO A 511 18.40 -27.66 -4.13
N GLY A 512 18.58 -26.34 -4.02
CA GLY A 512 18.24 -25.34 -5.03
C GLY A 512 16.75 -25.17 -5.35
N ARG A 513 15.85 -25.86 -4.63
CA ARG A 513 14.38 -25.69 -4.70
C ARG A 513 13.74 -25.22 -3.40
N ALA A 514 14.35 -25.52 -2.26
CA ALA A 514 14.01 -24.89 -0.99
C ALA A 514 15.22 -24.07 -0.50
N VAL A 515 14.99 -22.82 -0.14
CA VAL A 515 16.05 -21.91 0.31
C VAL A 515 15.66 -21.14 1.57
N MET A 516 16.66 -20.58 2.22
CA MET A 516 16.54 -19.70 3.38
C MET A 516 17.62 -18.62 3.30
N PHE A 517 17.63 -17.67 4.23
CA PHE A 517 18.74 -16.72 4.32
C PHE A 517 20.05 -17.40 4.73
N ASN A 518 21.18 -16.79 4.40
CA ASN A 518 22.52 -17.34 4.65
C ASN A 518 22.84 -17.61 6.12
N SER A 519 22.18 -16.94 7.07
CA SER A 519 22.31 -17.24 8.50
C SER A 519 21.40 -18.38 8.98
N GLY A 520 20.49 -18.88 8.15
CA GLY A 520 19.47 -19.86 8.53
C GLY A 520 18.03 -19.35 8.40
N TYR A 521 17.08 -20.18 8.83
CA TYR A 521 15.67 -19.79 8.89
C TYR A 521 15.40 -18.62 9.84
N LYS A 522 16.23 -18.44 10.88
CA LYS A 522 16.06 -17.42 11.94
C LYS A 522 17.08 -16.29 11.76
N PRO A 523 16.86 -15.32 10.85
CA PRO A 523 17.86 -14.31 10.53
C PRO A 523 18.12 -13.31 11.66
N HIS A 524 17.26 -13.24 12.67
CA HIS A 524 17.41 -12.36 13.83
C HIS A 524 18.58 -12.74 14.77
N GLY A 525 19.21 -13.89 14.56
CA GLY A 525 20.37 -14.31 15.36
C GLY A 525 19.99 -14.56 16.82
N VAL A 526 20.64 -13.85 17.74
CA VAL A 526 20.49 -14.10 19.20
C VAL A 526 19.15 -13.64 19.77
N SER A 527 18.47 -12.67 19.17
CA SER A 527 17.21 -12.15 19.69
C SER A 527 16.32 -11.56 18.59
N ALA A 528 15.04 -11.94 18.61
CA ALA A 528 14.03 -11.37 17.73
C ALA A 528 13.63 -9.92 18.10
N ALA A 529 14.01 -9.46 19.30
CA ALA A 529 13.71 -8.11 19.81
C ALA A 529 14.69 -7.03 19.33
N VAL A 530 15.71 -7.39 18.55
CA VAL A 530 16.68 -6.46 17.97
C VAL A 530 16.61 -6.52 16.46
N ALA A 531 17.03 -5.44 15.79
CA ALA A 531 17.05 -5.39 14.34
C ALA A 531 17.91 -6.52 13.75
N ILE A 532 17.39 -7.20 12.72
CA ILE A 532 18.12 -8.26 12.01
C ILE A 532 19.45 -7.70 11.46
N PRO A 533 20.60 -8.31 11.83
CA PRO A 533 21.89 -7.95 11.25
C PRO A 533 21.86 -8.11 9.74
N TYR A 534 22.30 -7.09 9.01
CA TYR A 534 22.25 -7.13 7.54
C TYR A 534 23.04 -8.31 6.94
N ALA A 535 24.18 -8.65 7.56
CA ALA A 535 25.00 -9.80 7.20
C ALA A 535 24.26 -11.15 7.21
N ASN A 536 23.15 -11.25 7.96
CA ASN A 536 22.36 -12.47 8.08
C ASN A 536 21.36 -12.68 6.93
N ILE A 537 21.11 -11.65 6.12
CA ILE A 537 20.10 -11.66 5.04
C ILE A 537 20.70 -11.31 3.67
N MET A 538 22.01 -11.51 3.51
CA MET A 538 22.76 -11.09 2.31
C MET A 538 22.46 -11.95 1.10
N SER A 539 22.33 -13.26 1.31
CA SER A 539 22.20 -14.26 0.25
C SER A 539 21.22 -15.37 0.63
N LEU A 540 20.84 -16.16 -0.36
CA LEU A 540 20.00 -17.35 -0.17
C LEU A 540 20.85 -18.60 -0.28
N VAL A 541 20.67 -19.52 0.66
CA VAL A 541 21.32 -20.83 0.72
C VAL A 541 20.27 -21.92 0.82
N ASP A 542 20.66 -23.16 0.55
CA ASP A 542 19.72 -24.28 0.61
C ASP A 542 19.12 -24.42 2.00
N ALA A 543 17.81 -24.64 2.04
CA ALA A 543 17.03 -24.73 3.26
C ALA A 543 17.47 -25.93 4.10
N ARG A 544 17.78 -25.68 5.37
CA ARG A 544 18.03 -26.68 6.41
C ARG A 544 17.86 -26.04 7.77
N GLU A 545 17.45 -26.80 8.78
CA GLU A 545 17.49 -26.25 10.13
C GLU A 545 18.96 -26.09 10.59
N ASN A 546 19.24 -25.02 11.32
CA ASN A 546 20.57 -24.75 11.89
C ASN A 546 20.46 -24.13 13.29
N GLY A 547 21.57 -24.15 14.03
CA GLY A 547 21.60 -23.74 15.44
C GLY A 547 21.20 -24.89 16.36
N ASP A 548 20.50 -24.57 17.45
CA ASP A 548 20.26 -25.54 18.55
C ASP A 548 18.80 -25.97 18.68
N GLN A 549 17.87 -25.36 17.92
CA GLN A 549 16.43 -25.55 18.10
C GLN A 549 15.69 -25.71 16.78
N GLN A 550 14.84 -26.73 16.70
CA GLN A 550 13.98 -27.04 15.56
C GLN A 550 12.77 -26.11 15.52
N SER A 551 12.60 -25.39 14.40
CA SER A 551 11.40 -24.62 14.10
C SER A 551 10.45 -25.37 13.15
N PRO A 552 9.22 -24.87 12.94
CA PRO A 552 8.33 -25.36 11.88
C PRO A 552 8.85 -25.16 10.46
N ALA A 553 9.89 -24.35 10.26
CA ALA A 553 10.34 -23.93 8.94
C ALA A 553 10.81 -25.10 8.06
N ALA A 554 11.53 -26.08 8.63
CA ALA A 554 11.93 -27.28 7.89
C ALA A 554 10.73 -28.07 7.35
N GLY A 555 9.69 -28.25 8.16
CA GLY A 555 8.44 -28.87 7.73
C GLY A 555 7.70 -28.08 6.65
N ILE A 556 7.73 -26.74 6.72
CA ILE A 556 7.13 -25.88 5.69
C ILE A 556 7.91 -26.03 4.38
N SER A 557 9.23 -25.90 4.41
CA SER A 557 10.12 -26.04 3.25
C SER A 557 9.93 -27.38 2.56
N PHE A 558 9.98 -28.49 3.31
CA PHE A 558 9.76 -29.83 2.79
C PHE A 558 8.36 -29.99 2.21
N GLY A 559 7.36 -29.49 2.93
CA GLY A 559 5.97 -29.57 2.53
C GLY A 559 5.73 -28.82 1.23
N MET A 560 6.32 -27.65 1.00
CA MET A 560 6.06 -26.85 -0.21
C MET A 560 6.65 -27.47 -1.48
N VAL A 561 7.79 -28.14 -1.38
CA VAL A 561 8.51 -28.71 -2.53
C VAL A 561 8.13 -30.16 -2.88
N GLN A 562 7.15 -30.75 -2.18
CA GLN A 562 6.65 -32.09 -2.50
C GLN A 562 6.14 -32.20 -3.94
N PRO A 563 6.25 -33.40 -4.55
CA PRO A 563 5.69 -33.66 -5.88
C PRO A 563 4.22 -33.22 -6.00
N GLY A 564 3.91 -32.50 -7.07
CA GLY A 564 2.54 -32.01 -7.35
C GLY A 564 2.14 -30.76 -6.57
N ARG A 565 2.99 -30.19 -5.71
CA ARG A 565 2.76 -28.90 -5.06
C ARG A 565 3.36 -27.77 -5.88
N LEU A 566 4.62 -27.39 -5.66
CA LEU A 566 5.32 -26.43 -6.53
C LEU A 566 5.75 -27.05 -7.87
N GLY A 567 5.58 -26.30 -8.95
CA GLY A 567 6.05 -26.64 -10.29
C GLY A 567 7.56 -26.83 -10.35
N SER A 568 8.06 -27.52 -11.38
CA SER A 568 9.48 -27.90 -11.48
C SER A 568 10.45 -26.71 -11.56
N THR A 569 9.99 -25.54 -11.99
CA THR A 569 10.75 -24.28 -12.04
C THR A 569 10.39 -23.32 -10.90
N GLU A 570 9.55 -23.74 -9.95
CA GLU A 570 9.17 -22.97 -8.78
C GLU A 570 9.96 -23.44 -7.55
N ALA A 571 10.33 -22.48 -6.71
CA ALA A 571 11.08 -22.71 -5.47
C ALA A 571 10.34 -22.12 -4.25
N SER A 572 10.64 -22.69 -3.08
CA SER A 572 10.16 -22.24 -1.78
C SER A 572 11.27 -21.51 -1.05
N ALA A 573 10.94 -20.43 -0.36
CA ALA A 573 11.79 -19.82 0.64
C ALA A 573 11.05 -19.69 1.96
N VAL A 574 11.74 -19.90 3.07
CA VAL A 574 11.15 -19.76 4.41
C VAL A 574 12.03 -18.89 5.30
N SER A 575 11.43 -18.02 6.10
CA SER A 575 12.11 -17.28 7.16
C SER A 575 11.23 -17.12 8.41
N VAL A 576 11.86 -17.04 9.58
CA VAL A 576 11.23 -17.08 10.91
C VAL A 576 11.52 -15.78 11.66
N HIS A 577 10.45 -15.10 12.05
CA HIS A 577 10.46 -13.79 12.72
C HIS A 577 9.69 -13.81 14.05
N ALA A 578 9.56 -14.97 14.67
CA ALA A 578 8.75 -15.13 15.88
C ALA A 578 9.54 -14.79 17.16
N ARG A 579 8.87 -14.21 18.17
CA ARG A 579 9.49 -13.83 19.47
C ARG A 579 8.81 -14.53 20.64
N GLY A 580 9.59 -15.24 21.45
CA GLY A 580 9.11 -15.99 22.62
C GLY A 580 8.27 -15.15 23.59
N GLY A 581 7.14 -15.71 24.02
CA GLY A 581 6.29 -15.16 25.10
C GLY A 581 5.48 -13.91 24.76
N GLN A 582 5.42 -13.49 23.50
CA GLN A 582 4.81 -12.21 23.14
C GLN A 582 3.32 -12.29 22.81
N LYS A 583 2.60 -11.27 23.29
CA LYS A 583 1.20 -10.99 22.93
C LYS A 583 1.11 -10.30 21.58
N TYR A 584 -0.06 -10.34 20.96
CA TYR A 584 -0.36 -9.60 19.74
C TYR A 584 -0.04 -8.10 19.87
N ALA A 585 -0.31 -7.50 21.04
CA ALA A 585 -0.02 -6.10 21.32
C ALA A 585 1.45 -5.70 21.08
N VAL A 586 2.39 -6.63 21.24
CA VAL A 586 3.83 -6.42 20.97
C VAL A 586 4.15 -6.70 19.50
N LEU A 587 3.55 -7.74 18.92
CA LEU A 587 3.87 -8.24 17.58
C LEU A 587 3.22 -7.46 16.43
N LYS A 588 2.17 -6.67 16.71
CA LYS A 588 1.49 -5.83 15.71
C LYS A 588 2.42 -4.74 15.17
N LYS A 589 2.03 -4.16 14.04
CA LYS A 589 2.68 -2.97 13.50
C LYS A 589 2.68 -1.86 14.55
N ASN A 590 3.84 -1.23 14.75
CA ASN A 590 4.06 -0.24 15.82
C ASN A 590 3.65 -0.77 17.21
N GLY A 591 3.90 -2.05 17.48
CA GLY A 591 3.53 -2.71 18.73
C GLY A 591 4.10 -2.03 19.98
N SER A 592 3.57 -2.41 21.13
CA SER A 592 3.78 -1.73 22.42
C SER A 592 5.25 -1.67 22.90
N GLU A 593 6.16 -2.40 22.27
CA GLU A 593 7.61 -2.37 22.54
C GLU A 593 8.42 -1.81 21.35
N GLY A 594 7.81 -0.96 20.52
CA GLY A 594 8.48 -0.28 19.42
C GLY A 594 8.40 -0.99 18.07
N GLY A 595 7.76 -2.17 18.00
CA GLY A 595 7.45 -2.87 16.75
C GLY A 595 8.65 -3.49 16.02
N THR A 596 9.76 -3.75 16.72
CA THR A 596 10.99 -4.30 16.13
C THR A 596 10.76 -5.62 15.40
N GLU A 597 9.93 -6.51 15.94
CA GLU A 597 9.61 -7.82 15.36
C GLU A 597 8.89 -7.68 14.03
N TYR A 598 7.92 -6.77 13.97
CA TYR A 598 7.19 -6.47 12.74
C TYR A 598 8.12 -5.83 11.71
N ASN A 599 9.00 -4.93 12.14
CA ASN A 599 9.99 -4.30 11.28
C ASN A 599 11.01 -5.32 10.72
N ASN A 600 11.43 -6.30 11.53
CA ASN A 600 12.29 -7.40 11.13
C ASN A 600 11.63 -8.30 10.07
N PHE A 601 10.36 -8.62 10.30
CA PHE A 601 9.51 -9.35 9.36
C PHE A 601 9.43 -8.62 8.00
N ILE A 602 9.10 -7.33 7.98
CA ILE A 602 9.03 -6.53 6.75
C ILE A 602 10.42 -6.39 6.08
N ARG A 603 11.48 -6.17 6.86
CA ARG A 603 12.86 -6.06 6.35
C ARG A 603 13.29 -7.33 5.61
N SER A 604 12.95 -8.49 6.14
CA SER A 604 13.29 -9.78 5.53
C SER A 604 12.50 -10.04 4.25
N LEU A 605 11.21 -9.70 4.23
CA LEU A 605 10.40 -9.76 3.03
C LEU A 605 10.99 -8.88 1.91
N ARG A 606 11.35 -7.62 2.24
CA ARG A 606 11.99 -6.68 1.31
C ARG A 606 13.28 -7.25 0.74
N ARG A 607 14.14 -7.76 1.62
CA ARG A 607 15.44 -8.28 1.20
C ARG A 607 15.31 -9.49 0.28
N MET A 608 14.40 -10.40 0.57
CA MET A 608 14.20 -11.57 -0.27
C MET A 608 13.62 -11.22 -1.65
N LYS A 609 12.75 -10.20 -1.72
CA LYS A 609 12.29 -9.65 -3.01
C LYS A 609 13.45 -9.11 -3.84
N VAL A 610 14.35 -8.33 -3.24
CA VAL A 610 15.52 -7.79 -3.96
C VAL A 610 16.40 -8.92 -4.50
N ILE A 611 16.71 -9.93 -3.67
CA ILE A 611 17.53 -11.07 -4.11
C ILE A 611 16.86 -11.80 -5.27
N ALA A 612 15.56 -12.08 -5.19
CA ALA A 612 14.83 -12.74 -6.28
C ALA A 612 14.83 -11.91 -7.57
N GLN A 613 14.52 -10.61 -7.48
CA GLN A 613 14.44 -9.71 -8.64
C GLN A 613 15.79 -9.54 -9.35
N ILE A 614 16.90 -9.36 -8.60
CA ILE A 614 18.26 -9.32 -9.17
C ILE A 614 18.64 -10.65 -9.83
N ASN A 615 18.08 -11.76 -9.36
CA ASN A 615 18.26 -13.08 -9.98
C ASN A 615 17.28 -13.35 -11.13
N GLY A 616 16.41 -12.40 -11.50
CA GLY A 616 15.45 -12.55 -12.59
C GLY A 616 14.30 -13.51 -12.25
N ILE A 617 14.03 -13.69 -10.96
CA ILE A 617 13.04 -14.62 -10.43
C ILE A 617 11.82 -13.82 -9.96
N LEU A 618 10.63 -14.26 -10.36
CA LEU A 618 9.39 -13.67 -9.87
C LEU A 618 9.26 -13.94 -8.36
N TYR A 619 9.23 -12.88 -7.57
CA TYR A 619 9.01 -12.99 -6.13
C TYR A 619 7.52 -12.97 -5.79
N LEU A 620 7.07 -13.94 -5.00
CA LEU A 620 5.70 -14.04 -4.51
C LEU A 620 5.74 -14.24 -2.99
N SER A 621 5.11 -13.34 -2.23
CA SER A 621 4.97 -13.47 -0.76
C SER A 621 3.48 -13.57 -0.38
N PRO A 622 2.81 -14.69 -0.69
CA PRO A 622 1.37 -14.76 -0.58
C PRO A 622 0.88 -15.07 0.84
N ALA A 623 1.75 -15.50 1.77
CA ALA A 623 1.32 -16.06 3.03
C ALA A 623 2.22 -15.71 4.23
N VAL A 624 1.58 -15.54 5.38
CA VAL A 624 2.22 -15.51 6.70
C VAL A 624 1.65 -16.65 7.54
N HIS A 625 2.53 -17.48 8.06
CA HIS A 625 2.23 -18.52 9.03
C HIS A 625 2.24 -17.92 10.43
N TRP A 626 1.07 -17.65 10.97
CA TRP A 626 0.85 -17.06 12.29
C TRP A 626 0.74 -18.17 13.36
N ILE A 627 1.80 -18.33 14.14
CA ILE A 627 1.90 -19.33 15.21
C ILE A 627 1.98 -18.60 16.55
N GLN A 628 0.80 -18.19 17.04
CA GLN A 628 0.63 -17.44 18.27
C GLN A 628 -0.77 -17.61 18.84
N GLY A 629 -0.90 -17.36 20.14
CA GLY A 629 -2.17 -17.30 20.85
C GLY A 629 -2.02 -17.65 22.32
N GLU A 630 -0.95 -18.35 22.68
CA GLU A 630 -0.71 -18.82 24.04
C GLU A 630 -0.44 -17.66 25.01
N ALA A 631 0.22 -16.57 24.57
CA ALA A 631 0.40 -15.38 25.42
C ALA A 631 -0.90 -14.57 25.60
N ASP A 632 -1.86 -14.72 24.70
CA ASP A 632 -3.18 -14.04 24.70
C ASP A 632 -4.31 -14.99 25.12
N ILE A 633 -3.99 -16.11 25.77
CA ILE A 633 -4.93 -17.22 26.04
C ILE A 633 -6.18 -16.81 26.84
N ASP A 634 -6.13 -15.66 27.49
CA ASP A 634 -7.19 -15.05 28.27
C ASP A 634 -8.09 -14.09 27.47
N GLN A 635 -7.74 -13.76 26.22
CA GLN A 635 -8.55 -12.92 25.35
C GLN A 635 -9.87 -13.59 24.94
N THR A 636 -10.87 -12.76 24.68
CA THR A 636 -12.18 -13.18 24.17
C THR A 636 -12.13 -13.45 22.67
N LEU A 637 -13.13 -14.19 22.18
CA LEU A 637 -13.28 -14.47 20.76
C LEU A 637 -13.28 -13.18 19.93
N VAL A 638 -14.01 -12.17 20.38
CA VAL A 638 -14.19 -10.89 19.67
C VAL A 638 -12.87 -10.14 19.55
N ILE A 639 -12.12 -10.02 20.65
CA ILE A 639 -10.86 -9.26 20.67
C ILE A 639 -9.80 -9.96 19.81
N TYR A 640 -9.61 -11.28 19.99
CA TYR A 640 -8.60 -11.99 19.23
C TYR A 640 -8.96 -12.07 17.74
N SER A 641 -10.26 -12.14 17.39
CA SER A 641 -10.69 -12.08 15.99
C SER A 641 -10.35 -10.74 15.35
N ALA A 642 -10.60 -9.63 16.05
CA ALA A 642 -10.27 -8.29 15.56
C ALA A 642 -8.75 -8.12 15.35
N ASN A 643 -7.93 -8.67 16.24
CA ASN A 643 -6.47 -8.67 16.11
C ASN A 643 -6.00 -9.36 14.83
N MET A 644 -6.59 -10.50 14.45
CA MET A 644 -6.20 -11.22 13.23
C MET A 644 -6.58 -10.45 11.95
N ILE A 645 -7.74 -9.79 11.96
CA ILE A 645 -8.16 -8.93 10.85
C ILE A 645 -7.23 -7.71 10.72
N GLU A 646 -6.89 -7.05 11.83
CA GLU A 646 -5.94 -5.94 11.85
C GLU A 646 -4.57 -6.40 11.30
N PHE A 647 -4.04 -7.51 11.79
CA PHE A 647 -2.77 -8.06 11.33
C PHE A 647 -2.75 -8.32 9.82
N GLN A 648 -3.78 -8.99 9.29
CA GLN A 648 -3.88 -9.31 7.87
C GLN A 648 -3.92 -8.04 7.00
N HIS A 649 -4.67 -7.03 7.45
CA HIS A 649 -4.77 -5.75 6.78
C HIS A 649 -3.42 -5.01 6.76
N ASP A 650 -2.77 -4.89 7.92
CA ASP A 650 -1.49 -4.19 8.06
C ASP A 650 -0.39 -4.81 7.21
N VAL A 651 -0.29 -6.14 7.24
CA VAL A 651 0.68 -6.87 6.41
C VAL A 651 0.37 -6.68 4.93
N SER A 652 -0.89 -6.81 4.51
CA SER A 652 -1.26 -6.62 3.10
C SER A 652 -0.96 -5.21 2.60
N ALA A 653 -1.17 -4.20 3.45
CA ALA A 653 -0.85 -2.81 3.15
C ALA A 653 0.66 -2.60 2.96
N ASP A 654 1.50 -3.12 3.88
CA ASP A 654 2.96 -2.94 3.81
C ASP A 654 3.62 -3.78 2.71
N VAL A 655 3.02 -4.92 2.36
CA VAL A 655 3.48 -5.76 1.24
C VAL A 655 3.00 -5.20 -0.10
N GLY A 656 1.96 -4.37 -0.12
CA GLY A 656 1.39 -3.78 -1.33
C GLY A 656 0.53 -4.77 -2.16
N GLN A 657 0.16 -5.91 -1.59
CA GLN A 657 -0.72 -6.91 -2.19
C GLN A 657 -1.43 -7.72 -1.10
N PRO A 658 -2.59 -8.34 -1.39
CA PRO A 658 -3.26 -9.21 -0.44
C PRO A 658 -2.37 -10.37 0.03
N VAL A 659 -2.30 -10.55 1.34
CA VAL A 659 -1.59 -11.65 2.01
C VAL A 659 -2.59 -12.53 2.77
N VAL A 660 -2.37 -13.84 2.73
CA VAL A 660 -3.12 -14.82 3.51
C VAL A 660 -2.46 -15.04 4.86
N VAL A 661 -3.23 -15.02 5.94
CA VAL A 661 -2.78 -15.39 7.28
C VAL A 661 -3.19 -16.84 7.57
N ILE A 662 -2.21 -17.73 7.71
CA ILE A 662 -2.41 -19.15 7.99
C ILE A 662 -2.11 -19.40 9.47
N MET A 663 -3.14 -19.77 10.22
CA MET A 663 -3.08 -19.96 11.68
C MET A 663 -3.21 -21.44 12.05
N ASP A 664 -2.71 -21.82 13.21
CA ASP A 664 -3.11 -23.03 13.93
C ASP A 664 -3.96 -22.68 15.15
N GLN A 665 -4.72 -23.64 15.67
CA GLN A 665 -5.42 -23.44 16.93
C GLN A 665 -4.50 -23.71 18.12
N THR A 666 -4.46 -22.78 19.07
CA THR A 666 -3.82 -23.01 20.37
C THR A 666 -4.51 -24.13 21.15
N SER A 667 -3.72 -25.06 21.69
CA SER A 667 -4.23 -26.24 22.42
C SER A 667 -3.64 -26.37 23.84
N SER A 668 -2.90 -25.37 24.32
CA SER A 668 -2.16 -25.41 25.58
C SER A 668 -2.79 -24.60 26.72
N CYS A 669 -4.07 -24.22 26.61
CA CYS A 669 -4.76 -23.44 27.65
C CYS A 669 -4.71 -24.09 29.04
N THR A 670 -4.68 -25.43 29.11
CA THR A 670 -4.58 -26.19 30.36
C THR A 670 -3.28 -25.92 31.11
N ALA A 671 -2.16 -25.79 30.40
CA ALA A 671 -0.86 -25.47 31.00
C ALA A 671 -0.80 -24.05 31.57
N TYR A 672 -1.68 -23.15 31.09
CA TYR A 672 -1.91 -21.81 31.67
C TYR A 672 -2.93 -21.83 32.82
N ASN A 673 -3.18 -22.99 33.42
CA ASN A 673 -4.14 -23.20 34.51
C ASN A 673 -5.58 -22.79 34.16
N ARG A 674 -6.00 -23.01 32.90
CA ARG A 674 -7.37 -22.75 32.43
C ARG A 674 -8.02 -24.02 31.93
N THR A 675 -9.33 -24.16 32.11
CA THR A 675 -10.07 -25.30 31.56
C THR A 675 -10.43 -25.12 30.09
N THR A 676 -10.50 -23.88 29.60
CA THR A 676 -10.86 -23.53 28.22
C THR A 676 -10.29 -22.16 27.83
N SER A 677 -10.32 -21.84 26.54
CA SER A 677 -9.91 -20.55 25.96
C SER A 677 -10.75 -20.22 24.73
N GLU A 678 -11.05 -18.94 24.53
CA GLU A 678 -11.75 -18.45 23.34
C GLU A 678 -10.82 -18.12 22.16
N VAL A 679 -9.51 -18.04 22.40
CA VAL A 679 -8.49 -17.81 21.35
C VAL A 679 -8.54 -18.86 20.22
N PRO A 680 -8.51 -20.18 20.49
CA PRO A 680 -8.66 -21.17 19.43
C PRO A 680 -10.01 -21.08 18.72
N LEU A 681 -11.07 -20.65 19.41
CA LEU A 681 -12.37 -20.43 18.79
C LEU A 681 -12.32 -19.26 17.80
N ALA A 682 -11.64 -18.16 18.15
CA ALA A 682 -11.39 -17.03 17.25
C ALA A 682 -10.57 -17.43 16.03
N GLN A 683 -9.50 -18.19 16.21
CA GLN A 683 -8.64 -18.66 15.11
C GLN A 683 -9.43 -19.47 14.07
N LEU A 684 -10.35 -20.33 14.51
CA LEU A 684 -11.26 -21.02 13.59
C LEU A 684 -12.32 -20.07 13.00
N ALA A 685 -12.96 -19.24 13.82
CA ALA A 685 -14.05 -18.36 13.39
C ALA A 685 -13.59 -17.39 12.30
N VAL A 686 -12.42 -16.76 12.47
CA VAL A 686 -11.84 -15.85 11.48
C VAL A 686 -11.54 -16.57 10.17
N ALA A 687 -10.96 -17.77 10.22
CA ALA A 687 -10.66 -18.56 9.03
C ALA A 687 -11.92 -18.99 8.27
N LEU A 688 -13.00 -19.36 8.97
CA LEU A 688 -14.26 -19.72 8.33
C LEU A 688 -15.01 -18.51 7.76
N ALA A 689 -14.95 -17.36 8.44
CA ALA A 689 -15.59 -16.13 7.99
C ALA A 689 -14.84 -15.46 6.83
N ASN A 690 -13.53 -15.63 6.74
CA ASN A 690 -12.67 -14.96 5.76
C ASN A 690 -11.79 -15.95 4.98
N PRO A 691 -12.35 -16.95 4.29
CA PRO A 691 -11.60 -18.08 3.74
C PRO A 691 -10.64 -17.72 2.59
N LEU A 692 -10.71 -16.50 2.06
CA LEU A 692 -9.78 -16.00 1.03
C LEU A 692 -8.53 -15.32 1.62
N THR A 693 -8.60 -14.83 2.85
CA THR A 693 -7.52 -14.08 3.51
C THR A 693 -7.01 -14.75 4.77
N HIS A 694 -7.75 -15.71 5.33
CA HIS A 694 -7.40 -16.43 6.53
C HIS A 694 -7.63 -17.92 6.34
N ALA A 695 -6.73 -18.73 6.89
CA ALA A 695 -6.88 -20.17 6.94
C ALA A 695 -6.51 -20.68 8.34
N CYS A 696 -7.12 -21.78 8.75
CA CYS A 696 -6.78 -22.49 9.98
C CYS A 696 -6.35 -23.91 9.62
N VAL A 697 -5.17 -24.33 10.08
CA VAL A 697 -4.61 -25.66 9.76
C VAL A 697 -5.17 -26.78 10.64
N GLY A 698 -5.85 -26.41 11.73
CA GLY A 698 -6.36 -27.33 12.75
C GLY A 698 -5.74 -27.12 14.13
N PRO A 699 -6.08 -28.00 15.10
CA PRO A 699 -5.58 -27.93 16.47
C PRO A 699 -4.19 -28.52 16.64
N LYS A 700 -3.51 -28.16 17.72
CA LYS A 700 -2.21 -28.73 18.10
C LYS A 700 -2.29 -29.86 19.14
N TYR A 701 -3.49 -30.18 19.66
CA TYR A 701 -3.62 -31.17 20.74
C TYR A 701 -3.13 -32.58 20.38
N PHE A 702 -3.00 -32.93 19.09
CA PHE A 702 -2.53 -34.26 18.68
C PHE A 702 -0.98 -34.37 18.69
N LEU A 703 -0.28 -33.25 18.82
CA LEU A 703 1.17 -33.16 18.83
C LEU A 703 1.76 -33.51 20.20
N THR A 704 3.07 -33.79 20.23
CA THR A 704 3.82 -34.00 21.47
C THR A 704 4.42 -32.70 21.98
N TYR A 705 4.32 -32.50 23.29
CA TYR A 705 4.83 -31.35 24.01
C TYR A 705 6.03 -31.74 24.89
N SER A 706 6.97 -30.81 25.08
CA SER A 706 8.16 -30.99 25.93
C SER A 706 7.95 -30.51 27.36
N ASP A 707 7.19 -29.44 27.55
CA ASP A 707 6.95 -28.79 28.85
C ASP A 707 5.46 -28.42 29.08
N GLY A 708 4.57 -29.08 28.34
CA GLY A 708 3.13 -28.81 28.36
C GLY A 708 2.70 -27.57 27.56
N ILE A 709 3.63 -26.73 27.08
CA ILE A 709 3.35 -25.52 26.27
C ILE A 709 4.03 -25.58 24.91
N HIS A 710 5.28 -26.02 24.87
CA HIS A 710 6.14 -26.09 23.70
C HIS A 710 6.18 -27.49 23.10
N LEU A 711 6.40 -27.56 21.80
CA LEU A 711 6.47 -28.83 21.05
C LEU A 711 7.88 -29.43 21.12
N VAL A 712 7.99 -30.74 20.94
CA VAL A 712 9.27 -31.39 20.62
C VAL A 712 9.63 -31.20 19.15
N ALA A 713 10.90 -31.40 18.77
CA ALA A 713 11.42 -31.19 17.42
C ALA A 713 10.55 -31.81 16.31
N ASP A 714 10.24 -33.10 16.41
CA ASP A 714 9.42 -33.80 15.39
C ASP A 714 8.01 -33.21 15.28
N SER A 715 7.45 -32.72 16.40
CA SER A 715 6.13 -32.07 16.40
C SER A 715 6.16 -30.67 15.78
N TYR A 716 7.26 -29.93 15.89
CA TYR A 716 7.44 -28.67 15.15
C TYR A 716 7.52 -28.92 13.65
N ASN A 717 8.28 -29.92 13.21
CA ASN A 717 8.35 -30.31 11.80
C ASN A 717 6.99 -30.74 11.25
N ARG A 718 6.25 -31.54 12.01
CA ARG A 718 4.91 -31.95 11.65
C ARG A 718 3.96 -30.76 11.54
N LEU A 719 3.98 -29.84 12.51
CA LEU A 719 3.19 -28.59 12.44
C LEU A 719 3.51 -27.81 11.15
N GLY A 720 4.78 -27.67 10.81
CA GLY A 720 5.22 -27.04 9.56
C GLY A 720 4.64 -27.70 8.30
N CYS A 721 4.60 -29.04 8.26
CA CYS A 721 4.00 -29.77 7.14
C CYS A 721 2.49 -29.49 7.01
N TYR A 722 1.75 -29.37 8.12
CA TYR A 722 0.32 -29.02 8.12
C TYR A 722 0.10 -27.61 7.56
N HIS A 723 0.94 -26.66 7.97
CA HIS A 723 0.97 -25.30 7.44
C HIS A 723 1.23 -25.27 5.93
N ALA A 724 2.24 -25.99 5.44
CA ALA A 724 2.54 -26.08 4.00
C ALA A 724 1.41 -26.73 3.19
N ARG A 725 0.72 -27.73 3.73
CA ARG A 725 -0.44 -28.35 3.07
C ARG A 725 -1.58 -27.34 2.87
N THR A 726 -1.94 -26.61 3.92
CA THR A 726 -2.98 -25.57 3.85
C THR A 726 -2.59 -24.47 2.86
N ARG A 727 -1.33 -24.04 2.92
CA ARG A 727 -0.74 -23.08 1.98
C ARG A 727 -0.86 -23.56 0.53
N ASP A 728 -0.48 -24.80 0.22
CA ASP A 728 -0.58 -25.33 -1.15
C ASP A 728 -2.01 -25.35 -1.67
N ARG A 729 -2.97 -25.77 -0.82
CA ARG A 729 -4.40 -25.75 -1.18
C ARG A 729 -4.89 -24.35 -1.50
N MET A 730 -4.58 -23.36 -0.65
CA MET A 730 -4.94 -21.96 -0.87
C MET A 730 -4.41 -21.42 -2.20
N ARG A 731 -3.13 -21.67 -2.52
CA ARG A 731 -2.54 -21.22 -3.80
C ARG A 731 -3.24 -21.83 -5.01
N LYS A 732 -3.66 -23.10 -4.91
CA LYS A 732 -4.39 -23.79 -5.97
C LYS A 732 -5.86 -23.41 -6.04
N GLY A 733 -6.34 -22.49 -5.18
CA GLY A 733 -7.75 -22.14 -5.07
C GLY A 733 -8.62 -23.31 -4.58
N LEU A 734 -8.00 -24.30 -3.92
CA LEU A 734 -8.69 -25.45 -3.35
C LEU A 734 -9.21 -25.11 -1.95
N ASP A 735 -10.27 -25.80 -1.54
CA ASP A 735 -10.85 -25.63 -0.22
C ASP A 735 -9.84 -25.94 0.89
N ALA A 736 -9.43 -24.95 1.66
CA ALA A 736 -8.46 -25.07 2.74
C ALA A 736 -9.09 -25.06 4.13
N ARG A 737 -10.42 -25.26 4.24
CA ARG A 737 -11.11 -25.31 5.54
C ARG A 737 -10.59 -26.49 6.38
N PRO A 738 -10.35 -26.29 7.69
CA PRO A 738 -9.98 -27.39 8.57
C PRO A 738 -11.17 -28.30 8.84
N MET A 739 -10.92 -29.47 9.42
CA MET A 739 -11.99 -30.35 9.89
C MET A 739 -12.72 -29.73 11.09
N HIS A 740 -14.03 -29.52 10.96
CA HIS A 740 -14.86 -28.87 11.99
C HIS A 740 -16.32 -29.31 11.86
N VAL A 741 -17.11 -29.16 12.93
CA VAL A 741 -18.57 -29.32 12.90
C VAL A 741 -19.20 -28.10 12.21
N ILE A 742 -20.06 -28.36 11.22
CA ILE A 742 -20.79 -27.36 10.45
C ILE A 742 -22.19 -27.08 10.99
N SER A 743 -22.82 -28.05 11.65
CA SER A 743 -24.14 -27.85 12.25
C SER A 743 -24.43 -28.81 13.39
N VAL A 744 -25.29 -28.37 14.31
CA VAL A 744 -25.90 -29.21 15.35
C VAL A 744 -27.40 -29.21 15.14
N THR A 745 -28.02 -30.38 15.12
CA THR A 745 -29.48 -30.50 14.95
C THR A 745 -30.04 -31.43 16.02
N ARG A 746 -31.03 -30.95 16.78
CA ARG A 746 -31.79 -31.80 17.69
C ARG A 746 -32.73 -32.67 16.87
N ILE A 747 -32.48 -33.97 16.81
CA ILE A 747 -33.25 -34.91 15.98
C ILE A 747 -34.25 -35.74 16.78
N SER A 748 -34.14 -35.73 18.11
CA SER A 748 -35.13 -36.31 19.03
C SER A 748 -35.12 -35.59 20.37
N ALA A 749 -35.98 -36.01 21.30
CA ALA A 749 -35.98 -35.49 22.66
C ALA A 749 -34.60 -35.60 23.35
N THR A 750 -33.79 -36.60 23.01
CA THR A 750 -32.50 -36.87 23.68
C THR A 750 -31.29 -36.83 22.77
N ILE A 751 -31.45 -36.74 21.44
CA ILE A 751 -30.35 -36.89 20.48
C ILE A 751 -30.09 -35.58 19.73
N PHE A 752 -28.83 -35.17 19.74
CA PHE A 752 -28.29 -34.07 18.93
C PHE A 752 -27.32 -34.64 17.90
N ARG A 753 -27.60 -34.38 16.62
CA ARG A 753 -26.73 -34.77 15.51
C ARG A 753 -25.75 -33.66 15.18
N LEU A 754 -24.47 -33.98 15.23
CA LEU A 754 -23.36 -33.17 14.76
C LEU A 754 -23.03 -33.55 13.33
N LYS A 755 -22.99 -32.58 12.42
CA LYS A 755 -22.49 -32.78 11.06
C LYS A 755 -21.11 -32.16 10.91
N PHE A 756 -20.12 -32.94 10.50
CA PHE A 756 -18.74 -32.51 10.29
C PHE A 756 -18.49 -32.15 8.82
N TYR A 757 -17.70 -31.11 8.60
CA TYR A 757 -16.91 -30.96 7.39
C TYR A 757 -15.67 -31.85 7.50
N VAL A 758 -15.56 -32.83 6.61
CA VAL A 758 -14.48 -33.83 6.57
C VAL A 758 -13.67 -33.61 5.29
N PRO A 759 -12.45 -33.06 5.36
CA PRO A 759 -11.70 -32.67 4.17
C PRO A 759 -11.26 -33.86 3.29
N ALA A 760 -10.97 -35.01 3.88
CA ALA A 760 -10.52 -36.20 3.16
C ALA A 760 -11.13 -37.50 3.72
N GLY A 761 -11.75 -38.28 2.83
CA GLY A 761 -12.34 -39.58 3.17
C GLY A 761 -13.50 -39.44 4.16
N GLU A 762 -13.51 -40.28 5.20
CA GLU A 762 -14.56 -40.29 6.21
C GLU A 762 -14.08 -39.91 7.62
N LEU A 763 -15.04 -39.46 8.42
CA LEU A 763 -14.87 -39.29 9.86
C LEU A 763 -14.40 -40.60 10.51
N THR A 764 -13.33 -40.52 11.28
CA THR A 764 -12.74 -41.64 12.01
C THR A 764 -12.54 -41.25 13.47
N ILE A 765 -12.88 -42.17 14.38
CA ILE A 765 -12.59 -42.05 15.81
C ILE A 765 -11.25 -42.75 16.06
N ASP A 766 -10.23 -41.98 16.45
CA ASP A 766 -8.89 -42.46 16.73
C ASP A 766 -8.54 -42.22 18.21
N THR A 767 -8.73 -43.27 19.01
CA THR A 767 -8.39 -43.29 20.44
C THR A 767 -6.96 -43.77 20.70
N THR A 768 -6.23 -44.19 19.67
CA THR A 768 -4.86 -44.71 19.79
C THR A 768 -3.84 -43.58 19.68
N THR A 769 -4.00 -42.71 18.69
CA THR A 769 -3.13 -41.54 18.51
C THR A 769 -3.43 -40.46 19.54
N VAL A 770 -4.71 -40.22 19.85
CA VAL A 770 -5.18 -39.27 20.85
C VAL A 770 -6.04 -40.01 21.86
N SER A 771 -5.63 -40.01 23.13
CA SER A 771 -6.38 -40.73 24.16
C SER A 771 -7.75 -40.09 24.37
N ASP A 772 -8.77 -40.90 24.63
CA ASP A 772 -10.13 -40.40 24.85
C ASP A 772 -10.21 -39.57 26.15
N PRO A 773 -10.55 -38.27 26.09
CA PRO A 773 -10.79 -37.45 27.29
C PRO A 773 -12.18 -37.68 27.89
N GLY A 774 -12.98 -38.59 27.32
CA GLY A 774 -14.39 -38.83 27.60
C GLY A 774 -15.25 -38.38 26.43
N ASN A 775 -16.19 -39.23 26.02
CA ASN A 775 -17.10 -39.02 24.87
C ASN A 775 -16.36 -38.56 23.61
N TYR A 776 -15.12 -39.02 23.39
CA TYR A 776 -14.28 -38.65 22.25
C TYR A 776 -13.96 -37.14 22.15
N GLY A 777 -14.05 -36.42 23.26
CA GLY A 777 -13.86 -34.96 23.32
C GLY A 777 -15.11 -34.13 23.09
N VAL A 778 -16.30 -34.76 23.11
CA VAL A 778 -17.59 -34.06 23.07
C VAL A 778 -18.03 -33.68 24.49
N SER A 779 -18.44 -32.43 24.67
CA SER A 779 -19.05 -31.95 25.92
C SER A 779 -20.45 -31.38 25.70
N TRP A 780 -21.30 -31.47 26.72
CA TRP A 780 -22.61 -30.85 26.78
C TRP A 780 -22.65 -29.88 27.96
N ASN A 781 -22.97 -28.62 27.70
CA ASN A 781 -23.19 -27.61 28.74
C ASN A 781 -24.52 -26.93 28.50
N GLN A 782 -25.35 -26.93 29.54
CA GLN A 782 -26.67 -26.33 29.49
C GLN A 782 -26.82 -25.27 30.58
N THR A 783 -27.61 -24.26 30.29
CA THR A 783 -28.09 -23.28 31.27
C THR A 783 -29.62 -23.31 31.24
N GLY A 784 -30.25 -23.55 32.38
CA GLY A 784 -31.70 -23.82 32.43
C GLY A 784 -32.05 -25.26 32.02
N GLY A 785 -33.36 -25.54 31.96
CA GLY A 785 -33.89 -26.87 31.65
C GLY A 785 -33.64 -27.92 32.74
N THR A 786 -33.85 -29.19 32.39
CA THR A 786 -33.51 -30.33 33.25
C THR A 786 -32.08 -30.74 33.01
N ALA A 787 -31.24 -30.82 34.05
CA ALA A 787 -29.84 -31.22 33.92
C ALA A 787 -29.69 -32.61 33.28
N ARG A 788 -28.90 -32.69 32.20
CA ARG A 788 -28.57 -33.93 31.50
C ARG A 788 -27.08 -34.11 31.32
N THR A 789 -26.69 -35.36 31.11
CA THR A 789 -25.31 -35.79 30.82
C THR A 789 -25.30 -36.53 29.50
N ILE A 790 -24.14 -36.57 28.83
CA ILE A 790 -23.95 -37.42 27.64
C ILE A 790 -23.90 -38.88 28.07
N THR A 791 -24.68 -39.73 27.42
CA THR A 791 -24.65 -41.19 27.58
C THR A 791 -23.92 -41.88 26.43
N SER A 792 -23.92 -41.29 25.24
CA SER A 792 -23.14 -41.78 24.10
C SER A 792 -22.81 -40.68 23.10
N ALA A 793 -21.68 -40.82 22.42
CA ALA A 793 -21.34 -40.13 21.18
C ALA A 793 -21.00 -41.20 20.14
N ALA A 794 -21.80 -41.33 19.08
CA ALA A 794 -21.66 -42.42 18.11
C ALA A 794 -21.52 -41.88 16.68
N LYS A 795 -20.49 -42.30 15.94
CA LYS A 795 -20.42 -42.07 14.49
C LYS A 795 -21.59 -42.81 13.83
N VAL A 796 -22.46 -42.08 13.13
CA VAL A 796 -23.65 -42.64 12.46
C VAL A 796 -23.56 -42.61 10.93
N SER A 797 -22.64 -41.81 10.38
CA SER A 797 -22.34 -41.79 8.95
C SER A 797 -20.91 -41.35 8.68
N ALA A 798 -20.52 -41.23 7.41
CA ALA A 798 -19.21 -40.72 6.99
C ALA A 798 -18.89 -39.32 7.54
N THR A 799 -19.90 -38.53 7.92
CA THR A 799 -19.74 -37.14 8.35
C THR A 799 -20.53 -36.79 9.61
N GLU A 800 -21.22 -37.73 10.25
CA GLU A 800 -22.15 -37.40 11.34
C GLU A 800 -21.90 -38.20 12.61
N VAL A 801 -22.12 -37.53 13.75
CA VAL A 801 -22.06 -38.10 15.09
C VAL A 801 -23.35 -37.77 15.82
N ASP A 802 -24.00 -38.77 16.40
CA ASP A 802 -25.13 -38.58 17.30
C ASP A 802 -24.63 -38.52 18.75
N VAL A 803 -24.98 -37.43 19.42
CA VAL A 803 -24.77 -37.22 20.86
C VAL A 803 -26.08 -37.48 21.57
N THR A 804 -26.12 -38.54 22.38
CA THR A 804 -27.30 -38.90 23.16
C THR A 804 -27.15 -38.41 24.59
N LEU A 805 -28.18 -37.75 25.09
CA LEU A 805 -28.29 -37.30 26.48
C LEU A 805 -29.04 -38.33 27.34
N SER A 806 -28.83 -38.28 28.67
CA SER A 806 -29.49 -39.15 29.66
C SER A 806 -31.01 -38.96 29.79
N GLY A 807 -31.58 -38.02 29.04
CA GLY A 807 -33.00 -37.71 28.97
C GLY A 807 -33.23 -36.39 28.26
N ASP A 808 -34.49 -35.97 28.15
CA ASP A 808 -34.84 -34.69 27.53
C ASP A 808 -34.35 -33.52 28.40
N PRO A 809 -33.50 -32.61 27.90
CA PRO A 809 -33.06 -31.43 28.63
C PRO A 809 -34.17 -30.36 28.80
N GLY A 810 -35.30 -30.51 28.13
CA GLY A 810 -36.41 -29.55 28.11
C GLY A 810 -36.02 -28.27 27.39
N SER A 811 -36.61 -27.15 27.84
CA SER A 811 -36.24 -25.81 27.37
C SER A 811 -35.00 -25.31 28.11
N PHE A 812 -33.98 -24.90 27.38
CA PHE A 812 -32.72 -24.36 27.92
C PHE A 812 -32.37 -23.03 27.25
N ALA A 813 -31.45 -22.28 27.85
CA ALA A 813 -31.04 -20.96 27.37
C ALA A 813 -30.23 -21.07 26.06
N PRO A 814 -30.29 -20.05 25.18
CA PRO A 814 -29.51 -19.99 23.93
C PRO A 814 -27.98 -20.02 24.12
N THR A 815 -27.49 -19.85 25.36
CA THR A 815 -26.07 -19.97 25.72
C THR A 815 -25.61 -21.42 25.93
N SER A 816 -26.54 -22.37 25.95
CA SER A 816 -26.26 -23.81 26.01
C SER A 816 -25.55 -24.24 24.72
N HIS A 817 -24.63 -25.20 24.83
CA HIS A 817 -23.75 -25.56 23.73
C HIS A 817 -23.21 -26.99 23.81
N ILE A 818 -22.82 -27.49 22.64
CA ILE A 818 -21.94 -28.65 22.51
C ILE A 818 -20.51 -28.16 22.27
N GLY A 819 -19.54 -28.71 22.99
CA GLY A 819 -18.11 -28.46 22.77
C GLY A 819 -17.42 -29.61 22.06
N ILE A 820 -16.48 -29.29 21.17
CA ILE A 820 -15.52 -30.25 20.59
C ILE A 820 -14.13 -29.85 21.05
N ALA A 821 -13.43 -30.75 21.75
CA ALA A 821 -12.12 -30.48 22.36
C ALA A 821 -12.10 -29.18 23.20
N LEU A 822 -13.25 -28.75 23.73
CA LEU A 822 -13.41 -27.40 24.29
C LEU A 822 -12.84 -27.28 25.71
N TYR A 823 -12.90 -28.38 26.47
CA TYR A 823 -12.52 -28.41 27.87
C TYR A 823 -11.38 -29.38 28.13
N GLY A 824 -10.48 -28.97 29.02
CA GLY A 824 -9.48 -29.81 29.65
C GLY A 824 -9.41 -29.55 31.15
N VAL A 825 -8.45 -30.20 31.82
CA VAL A 825 -8.21 -30.01 33.25
C VAL A 825 -7.16 -28.92 33.43
N ALA A 826 -7.50 -27.88 34.20
CA ALA A 826 -6.58 -26.80 34.50
C ALA A 826 -5.32 -27.31 35.23
N GLY A 827 -4.14 -26.85 34.80
CA GLY A 827 -2.84 -27.26 35.33
C GLY A 827 -2.24 -28.49 34.63
N ASN A 828 -3.00 -29.19 33.78
CA ASN A 828 -2.45 -30.29 32.99
C ASN A 828 -1.68 -29.80 31.77
N ASP A 829 -0.64 -30.55 31.41
CA ASP A 829 0.09 -30.38 30.15
C ASP A 829 -0.84 -30.48 28.94
N ALA A 830 -0.52 -29.73 27.89
CA ALA A 830 -1.16 -29.86 26.59
C ALA A 830 -0.79 -31.19 25.90
N GLY A 831 -1.52 -31.50 24.82
CA GLY A 831 -1.18 -32.60 23.93
C GLY A 831 -2.12 -33.79 24.06
N ARG A 832 -1.70 -34.88 23.40
CA ARG A 832 -2.58 -35.98 22.99
C ARG A 832 -3.11 -36.86 24.13
N THR A 833 -2.65 -36.66 25.36
CA THR A 833 -2.97 -37.49 26.53
C THR A 833 -3.69 -36.77 27.67
N THR A 834 -3.45 -35.47 27.88
CA THR A 834 -3.87 -34.77 29.11
C THR A 834 -4.64 -33.47 28.89
N GLY A 835 -4.36 -32.73 27.80
CA GLY A 835 -4.98 -31.44 27.48
C GLY A 835 -6.40 -31.56 26.89
N ALA A 836 -6.99 -30.41 26.56
CA ALA A 836 -8.27 -30.35 25.83
C ALA A 836 -8.08 -30.91 24.41
N ARG A 837 -8.82 -31.96 24.05
CA ARG A 837 -8.57 -32.75 22.83
C ARG A 837 -9.83 -33.46 22.32
N SER A 838 -9.78 -33.96 21.08
CA SER A 838 -10.82 -34.82 20.51
C SER A 838 -10.19 -35.97 19.72
N CYS A 839 -10.86 -37.11 19.72
CA CYS A 839 -10.45 -38.30 18.95
C CYS A 839 -10.93 -38.27 17.50
N PHE A 840 -11.66 -37.25 17.07
CA PHE A 840 -12.16 -37.17 15.69
C PHE A 840 -11.08 -36.68 14.73
N ARG A 841 -10.88 -37.44 13.66
CA ARG A 841 -10.03 -37.09 12.53
C ARG A 841 -10.61 -37.56 11.20
N ASP A 842 -10.00 -37.13 10.11
CA ASP A 842 -10.29 -37.62 8.77
C ASP A 842 -9.30 -38.71 8.31
N GLN A 843 -9.34 -39.07 7.02
CA GLN A 843 -8.52 -40.12 6.41
C GLN A 843 -7.54 -39.57 5.35
N SER A 844 -7.05 -38.34 5.53
CA SER A 844 -6.01 -37.79 4.64
C SER A 844 -4.79 -38.72 4.57
N THR A 845 -4.31 -38.95 3.34
CA THR A 845 -3.15 -39.81 3.03
C THR A 845 -1.84 -39.03 2.91
N ASP A 846 -1.87 -37.71 3.12
CA ASP A 846 -0.66 -36.88 3.11
C ASP A 846 0.32 -37.38 4.19
N LEU A 847 1.61 -37.25 3.90
CA LEU A 847 2.70 -37.64 4.81
C LEU A 847 3.51 -36.41 5.23
N ASP A 848 4.00 -36.42 6.47
CA ASP A 848 4.96 -35.42 6.95
C ASP A 848 6.39 -35.74 6.53
N ILE A 849 7.35 -34.92 6.95
CA ILE A 849 8.77 -35.05 6.61
C ILE A 849 9.39 -36.38 7.03
N ASP A 850 8.83 -37.00 8.08
CA ASP A 850 9.25 -38.30 8.62
C ASP A 850 8.47 -39.46 7.99
N GLY A 851 7.56 -39.18 7.05
CA GLY A 851 6.73 -40.19 6.41
C GLY A 851 5.52 -40.64 7.24
N ASN A 852 5.15 -39.92 8.30
CA ASN A 852 3.98 -40.25 9.11
C ASN A 852 2.68 -39.69 8.50
N PRO A 853 1.53 -40.38 8.66
CA PRO A 853 0.24 -39.87 8.20
C PRO A 853 -0.15 -38.51 8.79
N MET A 854 -0.71 -37.63 7.97
CA MET A 854 -1.19 -36.30 8.35
C MET A 854 -2.72 -36.17 8.22
N PRO A 855 -3.51 -36.81 9.09
CA PRO A 855 -4.96 -36.61 9.08
C PRO A 855 -5.34 -35.20 9.56
N ASN A 856 -6.45 -34.66 9.08
CA ASN A 856 -7.04 -33.47 9.68
C ASN A 856 -7.72 -33.85 11.00
N TRP A 857 -7.46 -33.10 12.06
CA TRP A 857 -8.05 -33.29 13.39
C TRP A 857 -9.18 -32.28 13.61
N ALA A 858 -10.23 -32.70 14.31
CA ALA A 858 -11.37 -31.84 14.59
C ALA A 858 -10.97 -30.61 15.43
N CYS A 859 -11.25 -29.42 14.92
CA CYS A 859 -10.95 -28.17 15.60
C CYS A 859 -11.62 -28.04 16.96
N HIS A 860 -10.97 -27.27 17.85
CA HIS A 860 -11.62 -26.77 19.07
C HIS A 860 -12.84 -25.94 18.68
N GLN A 861 -14.03 -26.28 19.19
CA GLN A 861 -15.28 -25.59 18.85
C GLN A 861 -16.23 -25.49 20.04
N LYS A 862 -17.01 -24.41 20.03
CA LYS A 862 -18.18 -24.19 20.88
C LYS A 862 -19.37 -23.93 19.97
N LEU A 863 -20.34 -24.82 19.99
CA LEU A 863 -21.49 -24.82 19.09
C LEU A 863 -22.75 -24.53 19.90
N LEU A 864 -23.31 -23.33 19.77
CA LEU A 864 -24.57 -22.99 20.42
C LEU A 864 -25.68 -23.91 19.92
N VAL A 865 -26.56 -24.32 20.82
CA VAL A 865 -27.72 -25.16 20.50
C VAL A 865 -29.01 -24.42 20.78
N THR A 866 -30.01 -24.65 19.93
CA THR A 866 -31.38 -24.17 20.16
C THR A 866 -32.22 -25.28 20.78
N ALA A 867 -33.18 -24.87 21.62
CA ALA A 867 -34.10 -25.76 22.33
C ALA A 867 -34.97 -26.59 21.37
#